data_AF-M0E8D3-F1
#
_entry.id   AF-M0E8D3-F1
#
_cell.length_a   1.000
_cell.length_b   1.000
_cell.length_c   1.000
_cell.angle_alpha   90.00
_cell.angle_beta   90.00
_cell.angle_gamma   90.00
#
_symmetry.space_group_name_H-M   'P 1'
#
loop_
_entity.id
_entity.type
_entity.pdbx_description
1 polymer ?
#
loop_
_entity_poly.entity_id
_entity_poly.type
_entity_poly.pdbx_seq_one_letter_code
_entity_poly.pdbx_strand_id
1 'polypeptide(L)'
;MRRRTILLGLGAATGTGAAIGSGAFSTASADRQVNITVADDANSFLALIPGEENGQYIDDSGDALVINISGDDGVGVGVDTEYSFDGIVEITNNGQDPTFVWTTVGSAAFDDDQLFIYTDDSETSLSDTNAVELGAGESVLVGLYIDTTGLESDEYAPTLTVEAADEDPDAENPGEEPGEEPDPPAETIPSILLDSVSSLLDENQEPLTDESIIPLQAEPTAVNSDEDGDNDAVSYPDDVDIPVVAVDGGVVGVTGPFVATDTDFSTFGNEEFLINLYDQLIGGTGTVLHDEGHGQFYTLTPNGSDDFQAFSGYAETNGYTYEVTSNIEADLSGADAVVITSPSNGFTDSELDTLSGFVDEGGTVFLHDQSDFSNLDETSNLNDVASELGVGFRFNDDQILDDQNNTGVPFVPTTTNFNITGFPELFADRDGLGIELDPTETYDVDVTDVADGDTVDVIFENGTTETVRIVGIDTPETGETDERLEEYEGIDDGPDLKDEGDDATSYAVDQLADETVTLSFDEGEGLRGNFGRLLGFLELSNGNVYNEQVIEAGEARVYDSGLRQHDEYWDLEQDARANGDGIWEISDQAATSERRDDPIDELFFPEPVAVSGPEEPVASENGESLVALDPDANVAAIGGPLIEESVEADEGGPGIEEYGVFPFLTNVIDYVGDATGPVIVDGGHGQFAADFAVSAEDTAFYMRYLEGQAPGDEAFIDLEGVVDLTSDPGPDLLDADGTPAARALILSTPTQALSSAEVTTVADFAAAGGAVVLLGSAADTGALDNLAPVASELGTDVGFTDTAVTDGQNNLNGDAVIPTTTNFDTDNFSELFTPFTFDDSSSGGQLELVEINADVEGEELENPQENVVFENVGDSALDLTGYTVSDDTSKQYQFPDEFTLQPGDQVTLFSGIGDATDTELYWGQSGTPIWNNGEDTVNVVNANGITVIEESYS
;
A
#
# COMPACT_ATOMS: atom_id res chain seq x y z
N MET A 1 -28.86 -22.76 -42.29
CA MET A 1 -29.27 -23.48 -43.53
C MET A 1 -29.61 -24.96 -43.27
N ARG A 2 -30.84 -25.30 -42.85
CA ARG A 2 -31.52 -26.59 -43.13
C ARG A 2 -33.03 -26.31 -43.21
N ARG A 3 -33.61 -26.56 -44.39
CA ARG A 3 -34.94 -26.10 -44.82
C ARG A 3 -36.06 -27.03 -44.33
N ARG A 4 -37.25 -26.47 -44.05
CA ARG A 4 -38.55 -26.99 -44.53
C ARG A 4 -39.72 -25.98 -44.42
N THR A 5 -39.97 -25.37 -45.58
CA THR A 5 -41.21 -24.88 -46.22
C THR A 5 -42.57 -25.20 -45.59
N ILE A 6 -43.41 -24.17 -45.37
CA ILE A 6 -44.86 -24.18 -45.66
C ILE A 6 -45.25 -22.88 -46.38
N LEU A 7 -46.13 -23.02 -47.37
CA LEU A 7 -46.53 -22.05 -48.39
C LEU A 7 -48.06 -22.03 -48.44
N LEU A 8 -48.71 -20.86 -48.33
CA LEU A 8 -50.12 -20.54 -48.69
C LEU A 8 -50.33 -19.05 -48.30
N GLY A 9 -50.78 -18.09 -49.11
CA GLY A 9 -51.56 -18.12 -50.36
C GLY A 9 -52.72 -17.12 -50.23
N LEU A 10 -52.52 -15.89 -50.71
CA LEU A 10 -53.44 -14.73 -50.74
C LEU A 10 -54.86 -14.98 -51.30
N GLY A 11 -55.88 -14.22 -50.83
CA GLY A 11 -57.14 -14.04 -51.59
C GLY A 11 -58.34 -13.34 -50.93
N ALA A 12 -58.35 -11.99 -50.98
CA ALA A 12 -59.46 -11.04 -51.24
C ALA A 12 -60.91 -11.16 -50.65
N ALA A 13 -61.26 -10.16 -49.83
CA ALA A 13 -62.44 -9.27 -49.79
C ALA A 13 -63.88 -9.76 -50.14
N THR A 14 -64.82 -9.56 -49.19
CA THR A 14 -65.99 -8.62 -49.26
C THR A 14 -66.93 -8.84 -48.06
N GLY A 15 -67.42 -7.76 -47.45
CA GLY A 15 -68.09 -7.79 -46.14
C GLY A 15 -69.59 -8.07 -46.12
N THR A 16 -70.08 -8.54 -44.96
CA THR A 16 -71.20 -8.03 -44.12
C THR A 16 -71.78 -9.17 -43.26
N GLY A 17 -71.89 -8.96 -41.95
CA GLY A 17 -72.79 -9.74 -41.07
C GLY A 17 -72.15 -10.29 -39.79
N ALA A 18 -72.31 -9.54 -38.71
CA ALA A 18 -72.09 -9.80 -37.28
C ALA A 18 -71.92 -11.25 -36.76
N ALA A 19 -70.95 -11.37 -35.83
CA ALA A 19 -71.05 -11.91 -34.45
C ALA A 19 -70.05 -13.02 -34.05
N ILE A 20 -69.10 -12.59 -33.19
CA ILE A 20 -68.39 -13.28 -32.09
C ILE A 20 -67.28 -14.30 -32.42
N GLY A 21 -66.05 -13.97 -31.97
CA GLY A 21 -65.07 -14.95 -31.49
C GLY A 21 -63.59 -14.64 -31.74
N SER A 22 -62.88 -14.25 -30.66
CA SER A 22 -61.44 -14.35 -30.37
C SER A 22 -60.41 -13.59 -31.23
N GLY A 23 -59.50 -12.90 -30.54
CA GLY A 23 -58.40 -12.12 -31.10
C GLY A 23 -57.45 -12.94 -31.99
N ALA A 24 -56.90 -12.25 -32.98
CA ALA A 24 -55.84 -12.77 -33.82
C ALA A 24 -54.75 -11.68 -33.89
N PHE A 25 -53.88 -11.74 -32.88
CA PHE A 25 -52.58 -11.09 -32.71
C PHE A 25 -52.55 -9.61 -32.25
N SER A 26 -51.89 -9.38 -31.10
CA SER A 26 -51.34 -8.10 -30.64
C SER A 26 -49.90 -7.86 -31.17
N THR A 27 -49.21 -8.90 -31.63
CA THR A 27 -47.84 -8.82 -32.17
C THR A 27 -47.68 -9.62 -33.47
N ALA A 28 -46.83 -9.12 -34.37
CA ALA A 28 -46.44 -9.77 -35.61
C ALA A 28 -44.91 -9.74 -35.71
N SER A 29 -44.26 -10.90 -35.85
CA SER A 29 -42.81 -11.02 -36.06
C SER A 29 -42.50 -11.30 -37.52
N ALA A 30 -41.44 -10.67 -38.04
CA ALA A 30 -40.88 -10.92 -39.35
C ALA A 30 -39.34 -10.93 -39.23
N ASP A 31 -38.70 -11.98 -39.72
CA ASP A 31 -37.24 -12.03 -39.81
C ASP A 31 -36.76 -10.94 -40.77
N ARG A 32 -36.13 -9.89 -40.24
CA ARG A 32 -35.39 -8.90 -41.01
C ARG A 32 -33.91 -9.09 -40.74
N GLN A 33 -33.13 -9.11 -41.79
CA GLN A 33 -31.67 -9.09 -41.68
C GLN A 33 -31.26 -7.62 -41.60
N VAL A 34 -30.76 -7.20 -40.45
CA VAL A 34 -30.10 -5.90 -40.29
C VAL A 34 -28.65 -6.09 -40.75
N ASN A 35 -28.18 -5.22 -41.62
CA ASN A 35 -26.75 -5.11 -41.92
C ASN A 35 -26.33 -3.73 -41.44
N ILE A 36 -25.49 -3.68 -40.41
CA ILE A 36 -24.81 -2.48 -39.97
C ILE A 36 -23.48 -2.46 -40.72
N THR A 37 -23.14 -1.34 -41.33
CA THR A 37 -21.82 -1.11 -41.92
C THR A 37 -21.23 0.05 -41.16
N VAL A 38 -20.17 -0.22 -40.41
CA VAL A 38 -19.34 0.84 -39.84
C VAL A 38 -18.56 1.45 -40.99
N ALA A 39 -18.62 2.77 -41.11
CA ALA A 39 -17.91 3.55 -42.11
C ALA A 39 -16.85 4.38 -41.39
N ASP A 40 -15.74 4.67 -42.07
CA ASP A 40 -14.78 5.68 -41.64
C ASP A 40 -15.44 7.07 -41.61
N ASP A 41 -14.77 8.03 -40.98
CA ASP A 41 -15.26 9.41 -40.83
C ASP A 41 -15.62 10.07 -42.16
N ALA A 42 -14.91 9.76 -43.25
CA ALA A 42 -15.21 10.33 -44.55
C ALA A 42 -16.52 9.82 -45.18
N ASN A 43 -17.00 8.64 -44.77
CA ASN A 43 -18.19 7.98 -45.33
C ASN A 43 -19.31 7.77 -44.30
N SER A 44 -19.16 8.31 -43.08
CA SER A 44 -20.18 8.25 -42.03
C SER A 44 -21.40 9.14 -42.33
N PHE A 45 -22.44 9.06 -41.49
CA PHE A 45 -23.62 9.92 -41.63
C PHE A 45 -23.33 11.39 -41.33
N LEU A 46 -22.34 11.67 -40.49
CA LEU A 46 -21.77 13.00 -40.27
C LEU A 46 -20.31 12.96 -40.73
N ALA A 47 -20.09 13.19 -42.01
CA ALA A 47 -18.78 12.98 -42.58
C ALA A 47 -17.81 14.11 -42.22
N LEU A 48 -16.63 13.73 -41.74
CA LEU A 48 -15.52 14.64 -41.45
C LEU A 48 -14.42 14.37 -42.47
N ILE A 49 -14.06 15.40 -43.24
CA ILE A 49 -12.99 15.29 -44.23
C ILE A 49 -12.00 16.45 -44.11
N PRO A 50 -10.71 16.24 -44.43
CA PRO A 50 -9.72 17.31 -44.45
C PRO A 50 -10.16 18.49 -45.34
N GLY A 51 -10.09 19.71 -44.80
CA GLY A 51 -10.46 20.93 -45.52
C GLY A 51 -9.48 21.30 -46.64
N GLU A 52 -9.94 22.04 -47.65
CA GLU A 52 -9.09 22.38 -48.81
C GLU A 52 -7.94 23.36 -48.48
N GLU A 53 -8.05 24.17 -47.42
CA GLU A 53 -7.06 25.20 -47.09
C GLU A 53 -5.99 24.71 -46.12
N ASN A 54 -6.39 24.16 -44.97
CA ASN A 54 -5.47 23.69 -43.92
C ASN A 54 -5.62 22.20 -43.60
N GLY A 55 -6.35 21.41 -44.41
CA GLY A 55 -6.50 19.97 -44.20
C GLY A 55 -5.21 19.13 -44.31
N GLN A 56 -4.08 19.74 -44.66
CA GLN A 56 -2.77 19.07 -44.58
C GLN A 56 -2.31 18.77 -43.15
N TYR A 57 -2.93 19.41 -42.15
CA TYR A 57 -2.74 19.12 -40.73
C TYR A 57 -3.66 18.01 -40.22
N ILE A 58 -4.43 17.40 -41.13
CA ILE A 58 -5.30 16.29 -40.78
C ILE A 58 -4.65 14.98 -41.22
N ASP A 59 -4.51 14.05 -40.27
CA ASP A 59 -4.22 12.65 -40.58
C ASP A 59 -5.56 11.89 -40.71
N ASP A 60 -5.84 11.43 -41.93
CA ASP A 60 -7.02 10.63 -42.30
C ASP A 60 -6.66 9.16 -42.61
N SER A 61 -5.47 8.71 -42.19
CA SER A 61 -4.97 7.37 -42.51
C SER A 61 -5.53 6.25 -41.60
N GLY A 62 -6.11 6.62 -40.46
CA GLY A 62 -6.79 5.73 -39.50
C GLY A 62 -8.32 5.70 -39.65
N ASP A 63 -9.01 5.08 -38.69
CA ASP A 63 -10.47 5.01 -38.66
C ASP A 63 -11.13 6.31 -38.14
N ALA A 64 -10.35 7.17 -37.46
CA ALA A 64 -10.75 8.49 -36.97
C ALA A 64 -9.80 9.59 -37.47
N LEU A 65 -10.35 10.78 -37.68
CA LEU A 65 -9.62 11.96 -38.14
C LEU A 65 -8.81 12.59 -36.99
N VAL A 66 -7.49 12.76 -37.17
CA VAL A 66 -6.61 13.40 -36.16
C VAL A 66 -6.13 14.75 -36.66
N ILE A 67 -6.29 15.79 -35.84
CA ILE A 67 -5.70 17.11 -36.10
C ILE A 67 -4.28 17.12 -35.54
N ASN A 68 -3.28 17.13 -36.41
CA ASN A 68 -1.88 17.22 -36.05
C ASN A 68 -1.25 18.53 -36.54
N ILE A 69 -1.09 19.48 -35.60
CA ILE A 69 -0.46 20.79 -35.86
C ILE A 69 1.08 20.73 -35.69
N SER A 70 1.64 19.59 -35.32
CA SER A 70 3.08 19.35 -35.26
C SER A 70 3.61 18.89 -36.63
N GLY A 71 4.69 19.50 -37.11
CA GLY A 71 5.37 19.09 -38.34
C GLY A 71 6.46 18.06 -38.07
N ASP A 72 6.61 17.08 -38.96
CA ASP A 72 7.61 15.98 -38.96
C ASP A 72 9.10 16.41 -38.78
N ASP A 73 9.41 17.70 -38.73
CA ASP A 73 10.75 18.28 -38.64
C ASP A 73 10.96 19.16 -37.37
N GLY A 74 10.12 19.03 -36.33
CA GLY A 74 10.20 19.83 -35.09
C GLY A 74 9.68 21.27 -35.25
N VAL A 75 8.70 21.46 -36.13
CA VAL A 75 8.04 22.74 -36.39
C VAL A 75 6.61 22.64 -35.85
N GLY A 76 6.28 23.37 -34.79
CA GLY A 76 4.94 23.43 -34.21
C GLY A 76 4.46 24.86 -33.98
N VAL A 77 3.43 25.02 -33.15
CA VAL A 77 3.03 26.32 -32.60
C VAL A 77 4.07 26.78 -31.57
N GLY A 78 4.39 28.07 -31.55
CA GLY A 78 5.25 28.67 -30.51
C GLY A 78 4.47 29.00 -29.25
N VAL A 79 5.14 29.01 -28.09
CA VAL A 79 4.61 29.48 -26.80
C VAL A 79 4.20 30.95 -26.84
N ASP A 80 3.26 31.34 -25.98
CA ASP A 80 2.72 32.71 -25.87
C ASP A 80 2.27 33.32 -27.20
N THR A 81 1.60 32.54 -28.06
CA THR A 81 1.19 32.96 -29.39
C THR A 81 -0.19 32.44 -29.77
N GLU A 82 -1.02 33.34 -30.30
CA GLU A 82 -2.32 33.03 -30.89
C GLU A 82 -2.19 32.59 -32.37
N TYR A 83 -2.86 31.51 -32.75
CA TYR A 83 -2.94 30.95 -34.09
C TYR A 83 -4.41 30.74 -34.51
N SER A 84 -4.68 30.96 -35.80
CA SER A 84 -5.96 30.59 -36.42
C SER A 84 -5.69 29.81 -37.72
N PHE A 85 -6.24 28.60 -37.80
CA PHE A 85 -6.15 27.71 -38.96
C PHE A 85 -7.52 27.60 -39.62
N ASP A 86 -7.80 28.48 -40.59
CA ASP A 86 -9.07 28.50 -41.31
C ASP A 86 -9.26 27.21 -42.13
N GLY A 87 -10.48 26.66 -42.16
CA GLY A 87 -10.83 25.56 -43.07
C GLY A 87 -9.95 24.31 -42.93
N ILE A 88 -9.82 23.83 -41.70
CA ILE A 88 -9.06 22.64 -41.33
C ILE A 88 -9.86 21.36 -41.57
N VAL A 89 -11.17 21.36 -41.29
CA VAL A 89 -12.09 20.23 -41.51
C VAL A 89 -13.37 20.72 -42.19
N GLU A 90 -13.90 19.93 -43.12
CA GLU A 90 -15.24 20.09 -43.68
C GLU A 90 -16.17 19.04 -43.05
N ILE A 91 -17.21 19.51 -42.36
CA ILE A 91 -18.24 18.68 -41.71
C ILE A 91 -19.45 18.62 -42.63
N THR A 92 -19.90 17.42 -42.99
CA THR A 92 -21.00 17.19 -43.94
C THR A 92 -22.10 16.31 -43.36
N ASN A 93 -23.34 16.76 -43.42
CA ASN A 93 -24.49 15.91 -43.10
C ASN A 93 -24.83 14.99 -44.30
N ASN A 94 -24.36 13.74 -44.28
CA ASN A 94 -24.72 12.70 -45.26
C ASN A 94 -26.05 11.98 -44.94
N GLY A 95 -26.70 12.36 -43.83
CA GLY A 95 -28.02 11.91 -43.43
C GLY A 95 -29.14 12.35 -44.37
N GLN A 96 -30.38 12.04 -44.00
CA GLN A 96 -31.57 12.39 -44.81
C GLN A 96 -32.37 13.57 -44.25
N ASP A 97 -32.12 13.94 -43.00
CA ASP A 97 -32.84 14.98 -42.25
C ASP A 97 -31.84 16.09 -41.82
N PRO A 98 -32.29 17.34 -41.61
CA PRO A 98 -31.44 18.41 -41.09
C PRO A 98 -30.89 18.08 -39.70
N THR A 99 -29.70 18.59 -39.41
CA THR A 99 -28.95 18.31 -38.17
C THR A 99 -28.15 19.53 -37.76
N PHE A 100 -28.28 19.96 -36.52
CA PHE A 100 -27.42 20.94 -35.87
C PHE A 100 -26.08 20.29 -35.52
N VAL A 101 -24.99 21.03 -35.73
CA VAL A 101 -23.63 20.58 -35.44
C VAL A 101 -22.95 21.62 -34.57
N TRP A 102 -22.26 21.15 -33.53
CA TRP A 102 -21.38 21.95 -32.68
C TRP A 102 -20.17 21.14 -32.23
N THR A 103 -19.29 21.74 -31.44
CA THR A 103 -18.08 21.10 -30.94
C THR A 103 -17.82 21.42 -29.47
N THR A 104 -17.17 20.48 -28.80
CA THR A 104 -16.71 20.59 -27.41
C THR A 104 -15.23 20.20 -27.37
N VAL A 105 -14.42 20.94 -26.62
CA VAL A 105 -12.99 20.67 -26.45
C VAL A 105 -12.72 20.36 -24.98
N GLY A 106 -12.08 19.22 -24.70
CA GLY A 106 -11.60 18.85 -23.38
C GLY A 106 -10.09 18.97 -23.30
N SER A 107 -9.58 19.78 -22.37
CA SER A 107 -8.14 19.92 -22.12
C SER A 107 -7.85 20.30 -20.67
N ALA A 108 -6.82 19.70 -20.07
CA ALA A 108 -6.27 20.14 -18.79
C ALA A 108 -5.32 21.36 -18.93
N ALA A 109 -4.87 21.66 -20.15
CA ALA A 109 -3.86 22.68 -20.42
C ALA A 109 -4.44 23.97 -21.05
N PHE A 110 -5.55 23.88 -21.78
CA PHE A 110 -6.16 25.04 -22.44
C PHE A 110 -7.52 25.36 -21.83
N ASP A 111 -7.76 26.63 -21.51
CA ASP A 111 -9.10 27.13 -21.19
C ASP A 111 -9.99 27.18 -22.46
N ASP A 112 -11.32 27.23 -22.29
CA ASP A 112 -12.32 27.21 -23.38
C ASP A 112 -12.16 28.35 -24.40
N ASP A 113 -11.61 29.50 -23.99
CA ASP A 113 -11.32 30.63 -24.88
C ASP A 113 -9.91 30.58 -25.50
N GLN A 114 -9.09 29.60 -25.11
CA GLN A 114 -7.74 29.39 -25.63
C GLN A 114 -7.70 28.31 -26.72
N LEU A 115 -8.62 27.35 -26.75
CA LEU A 115 -8.66 26.31 -27.78
C LEU A 115 -10.09 25.97 -28.19
N PHE A 116 -10.47 26.33 -29.42
CA PHE A 116 -11.81 26.03 -29.93
C PHE A 116 -11.88 25.93 -31.46
N ILE A 117 -12.94 25.25 -31.94
CA ILE A 117 -13.31 25.23 -33.35
C ILE A 117 -14.24 26.39 -33.66
N TYR A 118 -14.09 27.00 -34.82
CA TYR A 118 -14.95 28.09 -35.29
C TYR A 118 -15.38 27.87 -36.75
N THR A 119 -16.37 28.64 -37.20
CA THR A 119 -16.84 28.62 -38.59
C THR A 119 -16.17 29.73 -39.42
N ASP A 120 -16.85 30.86 -39.61
CA ASP A 120 -16.35 32.01 -40.38
C ASP A 120 -15.64 33.07 -39.52
N ASP A 121 -15.83 33.04 -38.18
CA ASP A 121 -15.31 34.06 -37.25
C ASP A 121 -14.45 33.40 -36.16
N SER A 122 -13.15 33.63 -36.19
CA SER A 122 -12.17 33.03 -35.26
C SER A 122 -12.28 33.53 -33.82
N GLU A 123 -13.22 34.45 -33.54
CA GLU A 123 -13.50 34.96 -32.19
C GLU A 123 -14.78 34.32 -31.60
N THR A 124 -15.44 33.42 -32.34
CA THR A 124 -16.69 32.79 -31.92
C THR A 124 -16.60 31.29 -32.09
N SER A 125 -16.63 30.57 -30.97
CA SER A 125 -16.62 29.12 -30.95
C SER A 125 -17.88 28.55 -31.61
N LEU A 126 -17.71 27.42 -32.29
CA LEU A 126 -18.78 26.54 -32.73
C LEU A 126 -19.20 25.67 -31.53
N SER A 127 -19.88 26.28 -30.57
CA SER A 127 -20.43 25.60 -29.39
C SER A 127 -21.93 25.33 -29.57
N ASP A 128 -22.54 24.67 -28.59
CA ASP A 128 -23.99 24.53 -28.45
C ASP A 128 -24.75 25.86 -28.68
N THR A 129 -24.29 26.95 -28.08
CA THR A 129 -24.88 28.30 -28.17
C THR A 129 -24.76 28.89 -29.59
N ASN A 130 -23.83 28.38 -30.40
CA ASN A 130 -23.57 28.84 -31.76
C ASN A 130 -23.66 27.69 -32.79
N ALA A 131 -24.49 26.69 -32.51
CA ALA A 131 -24.63 25.50 -33.36
C ALA A 131 -25.08 25.86 -34.79
N VAL A 132 -24.63 25.06 -35.76
CA VAL A 132 -24.94 25.26 -37.18
C VAL A 132 -25.89 24.17 -37.68
N GLU A 133 -27.08 24.56 -38.13
CA GLU A 133 -27.98 23.65 -38.85
C GLU A 133 -27.45 23.32 -40.25
N LEU A 134 -27.22 22.04 -40.51
CA LEU A 134 -26.87 21.48 -41.82
C LEU A 134 -28.04 20.67 -42.38
N GLY A 135 -28.56 21.08 -43.54
CA GLY A 135 -29.49 20.23 -44.29
C GLY A 135 -28.85 18.95 -44.84
N ALA A 136 -29.67 18.00 -45.29
CA ALA A 136 -29.16 16.78 -45.92
C ALA A 136 -28.30 17.08 -47.16
N GLY A 137 -27.02 16.67 -47.10
CA GLY A 137 -25.97 16.92 -48.08
C GLY A 137 -25.34 18.31 -48.03
N GLU A 138 -25.62 19.09 -46.99
CA GLU A 138 -24.97 20.37 -46.71
C GLU A 138 -23.70 20.18 -45.88
N SER A 139 -22.75 21.09 -46.06
CA SER A 139 -21.45 21.05 -45.42
C SER A 139 -21.11 22.42 -44.84
N VAL A 140 -20.44 22.43 -43.69
CA VAL A 140 -19.79 23.60 -43.10
C VAL A 140 -18.29 23.38 -43.05
N LEU A 141 -17.54 24.41 -43.40
CA LEU A 141 -16.09 24.41 -43.29
C LEU A 141 -15.72 25.09 -41.96
N VAL A 142 -14.91 24.42 -41.15
CA VAL A 142 -14.53 24.89 -39.81
C VAL A 142 -13.03 25.10 -39.69
N GLY A 143 -12.62 26.05 -38.86
CA GLY A 143 -11.22 26.34 -38.51
C GLY A 143 -10.92 26.05 -37.05
N LEU A 144 -9.63 26.04 -36.69
CA LEU A 144 -9.13 25.83 -35.33
C LEU A 144 -8.44 27.09 -34.81
N TYR A 145 -8.81 27.55 -33.61
CA TYR A 145 -8.15 28.64 -32.88
C TYR A 145 -7.32 28.07 -31.73
N ILE A 146 -6.11 28.57 -31.53
CA ILE A 146 -5.19 28.15 -30.46
C ILE A 146 -4.50 29.37 -29.88
N ASP A 147 -4.56 29.58 -28.56
CA ASP A 147 -3.76 30.53 -27.79
C ASP A 147 -2.86 29.75 -26.81
N THR A 148 -1.55 29.84 -26.98
CA THR A 148 -0.56 29.15 -26.15
C THR A 148 -0.01 30.03 -25.01
N THR A 149 -0.70 31.12 -24.66
CA THR A 149 -0.30 32.02 -23.58
C THR A 149 -0.27 31.31 -22.23
N GLY A 150 0.90 31.31 -21.60
CA GLY A 150 1.13 30.65 -20.30
C GLY A 150 1.53 29.18 -20.39
N LEU A 151 1.65 28.62 -21.59
CA LEU A 151 2.09 27.23 -21.80
C LEU A 151 3.60 27.13 -22.00
N GLU A 152 4.16 26.03 -21.50
CA GLU A 152 5.55 25.66 -21.72
C GLU A 152 5.72 24.94 -23.07
N SER A 153 6.96 24.76 -23.51
CA SER A 153 7.25 24.04 -24.75
C SER A 153 7.13 22.53 -24.56
N ASP A 154 5.92 22.00 -24.67
CA ASP A 154 5.61 20.57 -24.52
C ASP A 154 4.62 20.04 -25.58
N GLU A 155 4.36 18.73 -25.60
CA GLU A 155 3.32 18.09 -26.38
C GLU A 155 2.00 18.05 -25.59
N TYR A 156 0.94 18.65 -26.17
CA TYR A 156 -0.38 18.69 -25.57
C TYR A 156 -1.37 17.90 -26.45
N ALA A 157 -2.18 17.03 -25.83
CA ALA A 157 -3.13 16.16 -26.51
C ALA A 157 -4.59 16.44 -26.06
N PRO A 158 -5.18 17.59 -26.44
CA PRO A 158 -6.58 17.90 -26.14
C PRO A 158 -7.54 17.01 -26.94
N THR A 159 -8.71 16.72 -26.37
CA THR A 159 -9.77 15.95 -27.02
C THR A 159 -10.79 16.89 -27.66
N LEU A 160 -11.14 16.66 -28.93
CA LEU A 160 -12.19 17.39 -29.64
C LEU A 160 -13.36 16.46 -29.96
N THR A 161 -14.56 16.84 -29.51
CA THR A 161 -15.81 16.15 -29.82
C THR A 161 -16.61 16.97 -30.82
N VAL A 162 -17.06 16.35 -31.91
CA VAL A 162 -18.03 16.94 -32.85
C VAL A 162 -19.40 16.33 -32.56
N GLU A 163 -20.34 17.19 -32.17
CA GLU A 163 -21.68 16.78 -31.76
C GLU A 163 -22.70 17.14 -32.84
N ALA A 164 -23.78 16.35 -32.90
CA ALA A 164 -24.81 16.51 -33.90
C ALA A 164 -26.19 16.04 -33.41
N ALA A 165 -27.20 16.91 -33.50
CA ALA A 165 -28.59 16.62 -33.09
C ALA A 165 -29.61 17.14 -34.11
N ASP A 166 -30.85 16.64 -34.08
CA ASP A 166 -31.94 17.08 -34.96
C ASP A 166 -32.66 18.35 -34.45
N GLU A 167 -32.39 18.77 -33.22
CA GLU A 167 -32.88 20.01 -32.61
C GLU A 167 -31.74 21.00 -32.32
N ASP A 168 -32.07 22.29 -32.33
CA ASP A 168 -31.12 23.38 -32.05
C ASP A 168 -30.80 23.39 -30.54
N PRO A 169 -29.55 23.14 -30.12
CA PRO A 169 -29.21 23.07 -28.70
C PRO A 169 -29.41 24.42 -27.97
N ASP A 170 -29.49 25.55 -28.68
CA ASP A 170 -29.74 26.89 -28.10
C ASP A 170 -31.17 27.42 -28.35
N ALA A 171 -32.10 26.60 -28.88
CA ALA A 171 -33.45 27.08 -29.15
C ALA A 171 -34.26 27.35 -27.87
N GLU A 172 -34.23 28.60 -27.40
CA GLU A 172 -35.22 29.12 -26.44
C GLU A 172 -36.64 28.89 -26.99
N ASN A 173 -37.39 27.96 -26.41
CA ASN A 173 -38.77 27.67 -26.78
C ASN A 173 -39.76 28.43 -25.86
N PRO A 174 -40.43 29.51 -26.30
CA PRO A 174 -41.14 30.42 -25.41
C PRO A 174 -42.60 30.01 -25.14
N GLY A 175 -42.92 28.74 -24.91
CA GLY A 175 -44.33 28.31 -24.95
C GLY A 175 -44.80 27.03 -24.26
N GLU A 176 -43.94 26.17 -23.76
CA GLU A 176 -44.29 25.08 -22.84
C GLU A 176 -43.29 25.20 -21.68
N GLU A 177 -43.69 24.97 -20.43
CA GLU A 177 -42.71 24.67 -19.38
C GLU A 177 -42.51 23.15 -19.45
N PRO A 178 -41.39 22.66 -20.00
CA PRO A 178 -40.92 21.31 -19.75
C PRO A 178 -40.25 21.30 -18.37
N GLY A 179 -40.31 20.17 -17.67
CA GLY A 179 -39.61 20.02 -16.39
C GLY A 179 -38.12 20.31 -16.56
N GLU A 180 -37.54 20.95 -15.55
CA GLU A 180 -36.10 21.02 -15.35
C GLU A 180 -35.54 19.60 -15.56
N GLU A 181 -34.68 19.41 -16.57
CA GLU A 181 -33.62 18.42 -16.39
C GLU A 181 -32.70 19.06 -15.35
N PRO A 182 -32.42 18.36 -14.23
CA PRO A 182 -31.59 18.92 -13.19
C PRO A 182 -30.21 19.23 -13.78
N ASP A 183 -29.72 20.45 -13.55
CA ASP A 183 -28.30 20.74 -13.73
C ASP A 183 -27.53 19.64 -12.97
N PRO A 184 -26.46 19.04 -13.54
CA PRO A 184 -25.60 18.18 -12.76
C PRO A 184 -25.16 18.96 -11.51
N PRO A 185 -25.13 18.32 -10.34
CA PRO A 185 -24.86 19.03 -9.10
C PRO A 185 -23.52 19.74 -9.20
N ALA A 186 -23.44 20.94 -8.58
CA ALA A 186 -22.24 21.78 -8.64
C ALA A 186 -21.00 21.05 -8.09
N GLU A 187 -21.22 20.12 -7.16
CA GLU A 187 -20.25 19.17 -6.60
C GLU A 187 -20.95 17.80 -6.47
N THR A 188 -20.25 16.73 -6.86
CA THR A 188 -20.72 15.35 -6.69
C THR A 188 -20.09 14.75 -5.45
N ILE A 189 -20.79 13.80 -4.81
CA ILE A 189 -20.21 13.02 -3.71
C ILE A 189 -18.85 12.43 -4.12
N PRO A 190 -17.84 12.36 -3.23
CA PRO A 190 -16.48 12.03 -3.62
C PRO A 190 -16.34 10.58 -4.09
N SER A 191 -16.74 9.62 -3.25
CA SER A 191 -16.78 8.19 -3.53
C SER A 191 -17.74 7.50 -2.54
N ILE A 192 -18.07 6.24 -2.79
CA ILE A 192 -18.88 5.39 -1.91
C ILE A 192 -18.03 4.24 -1.38
N LEU A 193 -18.12 3.99 -0.08
CA LEU A 193 -17.55 2.82 0.59
C LEU A 193 -18.51 1.63 0.51
N LEU A 194 -17.97 0.47 0.17
CA LEU A 194 -18.71 -0.77 -0.08
C LEU A 194 -18.24 -1.89 0.86
N ASP A 195 -18.44 -1.72 2.17
CA ASP A 195 -18.12 -2.78 3.15
C ASP A 195 -19.09 -3.96 3.01
N SER A 196 -18.54 -5.18 2.96
CA SER A 196 -19.31 -6.43 3.05
C SER A 196 -20.48 -6.49 2.06
N VAL A 197 -20.25 -6.03 0.83
CA VAL A 197 -21.25 -5.96 -0.23
C VAL A 197 -21.29 -7.23 -1.09
N SER A 198 -22.51 -7.63 -1.47
CA SER A 198 -22.79 -8.56 -2.56
C SER A 198 -23.02 -7.81 -3.88
N SER A 199 -23.14 -8.55 -4.98
CA SER A 199 -23.59 -8.04 -6.28
C SER A 199 -25.08 -8.24 -6.51
N LEU A 200 -25.63 -7.53 -7.50
CA LEU A 200 -27.03 -7.69 -7.93
C LEU A 200 -27.14 -8.52 -9.21
N LEU A 201 -28.24 -9.26 -9.37
CA LEU A 201 -28.59 -10.05 -10.56
C LEU A 201 -29.89 -9.55 -11.17
N ASP A 202 -30.21 -10.00 -12.38
CA ASP A 202 -31.50 -9.74 -13.02
C ASP A 202 -32.62 -10.66 -12.47
N GLU A 203 -33.86 -10.44 -12.90
CA GLU A 203 -35.02 -11.27 -12.51
C GLU A 203 -34.89 -12.77 -12.85
N ASN A 204 -33.93 -13.14 -13.71
CA ASN A 204 -33.65 -14.51 -14.14
C ASN A 204 -32.45 -15.13 -13.41
N GLN A 205 -31.83 -14.42 -12.46
CA GLN A 205 -30.57 -14.80 -11.80
C GLN A 205 -29.39 -14.89 -12.79
N GLU A 206 -29.35 -13.97 -13.77
CA GLU A 206 -28.20 -13.72 -14.65
C GLU A 206 -27.59 -12.35 -14.30
N PRO A 207 -26.35 -12.03 -14.71
CA PRO A 207 -25.74 -10.71 -14.48
C PRO A 207 -26.66 -9.55 -14.91
N LEU A 208 -26.89 -8.62 -13.99
CA LEU A 208 -27.71 -7.42 -14.19
C LEU A 208 -26.93 -6.41 -15.03
N THR A 209 -27.49 -6.05 -16.19
CA THR A 209 -26.85 -5.16 -17.18
C THR A 209 -27.77 -4.06 -17.68
N ASP A 210 -28.96 -3.93 -17.10
CA ASP A 210 -29.92 -2.88 -17.46
C ASP A 210 -29.57 -1.58 -16.72
N GLU A 211 -28.72 -0.76 -17.34
CA GLU A 211 -28.28 0.54 -16.80
C GLU A 211 -29.43 1.48 -16.43
N SER A 212 -30.66 1.27 -16.95
CA SER A 212 -31.81 2.12 -16.60
C SER A 212 -32.31 1.94 -15.17
N ILE A 213 -31.87 0.90 -14.46
CA ILE A 213 -32.18 0.65 -13.05
C ILE A 213 -30.92 0.57 -12.18
N ILE A 214 -29.73 0.83 -12.71
CA ILE A 214 -28.45 0.68 -11.99
C ILE A 214 -27.84 2.08 -11.77
N PRO A 215 -28.03 2.71 -10.59
CA PRO A 215 -27.34 3.95 -10.27
C PRO A 215 -25.86 3.75 -9.93
N LEU A 216 -25.49 2.69 -9.21
CA LEU A 216 -24.15 2.52 -8.63
C LEU A 216 -23.57 1.13 -8.94
N GLN A 217 -22.31 1.11 -9.34
CA GLN A 217 -21.54 -0.09 -9.66
C GLN A 217 -20.21 -0.07 -8.91
N ALA A 218 -19.60 -1.23 -8.68
CA ALA A 218 -18.22 -1.31 -8.23
C ALA A 218 -17.26 -0.84 -9.35
N GLU A 219 -16.01 -0.54 -8.99
CA GLU A 219 -14.98 -0.21 -9.98
C GLU A 219 -14.73 -1.38 -10.94
N PRO A 220 -14.31 -1.15 -12.20
CA PRO A 220 -14.06 -2.22 -13.17
C PRO A 220 -12.96 -3.20 -12.78
N THR A 221 -12.16 -2.87 -11.76
CA THR A 221 -11.12 -3.71 -11.16
C THR A 221 -11.69 -4.72 -10.18
N ALA A 222 -12.90 -4.50 -9.67
CA ALA A 222 -13.53 -5.36 -8.70
C ALA A 222 -13.94 -6.70 -9.30
N VAL A 223 -13.88 -7.74 -8.47
CA VAL A 223 -14.28 -9.11 -8.80
C VAL A 223 -15.27 -9.60 -7.77
N ASN A 224 -16.16 -10.52 -8.15
CA ASN A 224 -17.02 -11.21 -7.20
C ASN A 224 -16.55 -12.64 -6.93
N SER A 225 -16.54 -13.05 -5.66
CA SER A 225 -16.12 -14.35 -5.16
C SER A 225 -17.27 -15.09 -4.47
N ASP A 226 -17.25 -16.42 -4.56
CA ASP A 226 -18.07 -17.36 -3.78
C ASP A 226 -17.24 -17.75 -2.55
N GLU A 227 -17.38 -17.02 -1.45
CA GLU A 227 -16.44 -17.11 -0.33
C GLU A 227 -16.78 -18.28 0.60
N ASP A 228 -18.05 -18.69 0.66
CA ASP A 228 -18.48 -19.84 1.45
C ASP A 228 -18.25 -21.21 0.75
N GLY A 229 -18.05 -21.17 -0.57
CA GLY A 229 -17.66 -22.29 -1.42
C GLY A 229 -18.78 -23.29 -1.72
N ASP A 230 -20.04 -22.90 -1.53
CA ASP A 230 -21.21 -23.74 -1.75
C ASP A 230 -21.66 -23.80 -3.24
N ASN A 231 -21.15 -22.87 -4.07
CA ASN A 231 -21.41 -22.69 -5.51
C ASN A 231 -22.85 -22.29 -5.88
N ASP A 232 -23.48 -21.44 -5.07
CA ASP A 232 -24.73 -20.77 -5.44
C ASP A 232 -24.57 -19.30 -5.88
N ALA A 233 -23.37 -18.72 -5.72
CA ALA A 233 -22.95 -17.47 -6.35
C ALA A 233 -22.98 -17.50 -7.89
N VAL A 234 -23.41 -16.39 -8.51
CA VAL A 234 -23.30 -16.16 -9.96
C VAL A 234 -22.10 -15.26 -10.26
N SER A 235 -21.07 -15.77 -10.95
CA SER A 235 -19.91 -14.95 -11.32
C SER A 235 -20.23 -13.92 -12.41
N TYR A 236 -19.74 -12.70 -12.22
CA TYR A 236 -19.71 -11.67 -13.25
C TYR A 236 -18.55 -11.89 -14.24
N PRO A 237 -18.73 -11.61 -15.54
CA PRO A 237 -17.63 -11.58 -16.50
C PRO A 237 -16.67 -10.39 -16.26
N ASP A 238 -15.37 -10.59 -16.48
CA ASP A 238 -14.32 -9.55 -16.35
C ASP A 238 -14.56 -8.26 -17.18
N ASP A 239 -15.46 -8.28 -18.17
CA ASP A 239 -15.79 -7.13 -19.03
C ASP A 239 -17.16 -6.50 -18.71
N VAL A 240 -17.73 -6.81 -17.55
CA VAL A 240 -19.03 -6.31 -17.10
C VAL A 240 -18.90 -5.81 -15.66
N ASP A 241 -19.03 -4.50 -15.48
CA ASP A 241 -19.05 -3.84 -14.17
C ASP A 241 -20.16 -4.40 -13.26
N ILE A 242 -19.85 -4.55 -11.98
CA ILE A 242 -20.69 -5.25 -10.99
C ILE A 242 -21.66 -4.26 -10.32
N PRO A 243 -22.99 -4.39 -10.47
CA PRO A 243 -23.96 -3.50 -9.83
C PRO A 243 -24.11 -3.76 -8.33
N VAL A 244 -24.11 -2.68 -7.53
CA VAL A 244 -24.25 -2.71 -6.05
C VAL A 244 -25.50 -1.98 -5.56
N VAL A 245 -26.10 -1.13 -6.39
CA VAL A 245 -27.41 -0.53 -6.13
C VAL A 245 -28.30 -0.68 -7.35
N ALA A 246 -29.58 -1.00 -7.14
CA ALA A 246 -30.61 -0.99 -8.17
C ALA A 246 -31.88 -0.25 -7.71
N VAL A 247 -32.50 0.51 -8.60
CA VAL A 247 -33.74 1.26 -8.37
C VAL A 247 -34.77 0.86 -9.42
N ASP A 248 -35.80 0.12 -9.02
CA ASP A 248 -36.93 -0.27 -9.89
C ASP A 248 -38.26 0.22 -9.29
N GLY A 249 -38.70 1.38 -9.77
CA GLY A 249 -39.90 2.03 -9.28
C GLY A 249 -39.77 2.50 -7.82
N GLY A 250 -40.64 2.02 -6.94
CA GLY A 250 -40.62 2.34 -5.50
C GLY A 250 -39.80 1.34 -4.67
N VAL A 251 -38.89 0.59 -5.29
CA VAL A 251 -38.10 -0.43 -4.60
C VAL A 251 -36.62 -0.24 -4.92
N VAL A 252 -35.81 -0.21 -3.88
CA VAL A 252 -34.36 -0.03 -3.98
C VAL A 252 -33.68 -1.26 -3.40
N GLY A 253 -32.76 -1.84 -4.15
CA GLY A 253 -31.81 -2.83 -3.65
C GLY A 253 -30.46 -2.14 -3.42
N VAL A 254 -29.94 -2.26 -2.21
CA VAL A 254 -28.62 -1.77 -1.80
C VAL A 254 -27.86 -2.96 -1.24
N THR A 255 -26.57 -3.08 -1.53
CA THR A 255 -25.74 -4.11 -0.92
C THR A 255 -24.85 -3.49 0.17
N GLY A 256 -24.57 -4.26 1.22
CA GLY A 256 -23.81 -3.88 2.42
C GLY A 256 -24.60 -3.15 3.51
N PRO A 257 -24.01 -2.99 4.71
CA PRO A 257 -24.48 -2.12 5.78
C PRO A 257 -24.19 -0.66 5.44
N PHE A 258 -24.66 -0.24 4.25
CA PHE A 258 -24.30 0.95 3.49
C PHE A 258 -24.20 2.27 4.29
N VAL A 259 -24.84 2.37 5.47
CA VAL A 259 -24.82 3.54 6.36
C VAL A 259 -24.82 3.13 7.85
N ALA A 260 -24.15 2.03 8.20
CA ALA A 260 -23.92 1.69 9.61
C ALA A 260 -23.13 2.79 10.32
N THR A 261 -23.24 2.85 11.64
CA THR A 261 -22.70 3.95 12.45
C THR A 261 -21.16 4.05 12.35
N ASP A 262 -20.46 2.98 12.01
CA ASP A 262 -19.01 2.92 11.74
C ASP A 262 -18.61 3.27 10.31
N THR A 263 -19.55 3.59 9.41
CA THR A 263 -19.20 4.05 8.06
C THR A 263 -18.44 5.38 8.14
N ASP A 264 -17.31 5.49 7.42
CA ASP A 264 -16.52 6.73 7.34
C ASP A 264 -17.19 7.79 6.45
N PHE A 265 -18.19 8.47 7.02
CA PHE A 265 -18.91 9.57 6.39
C PHE A 265 -18.06 10.84 6.19
N SER A 266 -16.82 10.87 6.69
CA SER A 266 -15.92 12.01 6.47
C SER A 266 -15.22 11.93 5.11
N THR A 267 -15.00 10.71 4.62
CA THR A 267 -14.32 10.43 3.36
C THR A 267 -15.30 10.05 2.26
N PHE A 268 -16.39 9.36 2.61
CA PHE A 268 -17.33 8.76 1.66
C PHE A 268 -18.73 9.35 1.79
N GLY A 269 -19.42 9.53 0.67
CA GLY A 269 -20.74 10.15 0.61
C GLY A 269 -21.91 9.16 0.74
N ASN A 270 -21.74 8.10 1.54
CA ASN A 270 -22.74 7.03 1.70
C ASN A 270 -24.08 7.55 2.25
N GLU A 271 -24.03 8.41 3.27
CA GLU A 271 -25.19 9.08 3.84
C GLU A 271 -25.85 10.04 2.86
N GLU A 272 -25.05 10.74 2.04
CA GLU A 272 -25.55 11.66 1.01
C GLU A 272 -26.26 10.91 -0.12
N PHE A 273 -25.68 9.81 -0.58
CA PHE A 273 -26.34 8.98 -1.59
C PHE A 273 -27.69 8.45 -1.09
N LEU A 274 -27.75 7.96 0.16
CA LEU A 274 -28.99 7.43 0.72
C LEU A 274 -30.01 8.53 1.04
N ILE A 275 -29.58 9.73 1.47
CA ILE A 275 -30.50 10.85 1.66
C ILE A 275 -31.04 11.36 0.32
N ASN A 276 -30.23 11.34 -0.75
CA ASN A 276 -30.69 11.71 -2.08
C ASN A 276 -31.70 10.70 -2.63
N LEU A 277 -31.50 9.40 -2.38
CA LEU A 277 -32.51 8.37 -2.66
C LEU A 277 -33.82 8.65 -1.93
N TYR A 278 -33.75 9.05 -0.66
CA TYR A 278 -34.95 9.43 0.10
C TYR A 278 -35.60 10.69 -0.48
N ASP A 279 -34.83 11.74 -0.77
CA ASP A 279 -35.32 12.98 -1.37
C ASP A 279 -36.05 12.69 -2.68
N GLN A 280 -35.49 11.82 -3.53
CA GLN A 280 -36.07 11.45 -4.82
C GLN A 280 -37.32 10.57 -4.70
N LEU A 281 -37.31 9.54 -3.84
CA LEU A 281 -38.37 8.52 -3.80
C LEU A 281 -39.49 8.83 -2.79
N ILE A 282 -39.19 9.50 -1.69
CA ILE A 282 -40.18 9.90 -0.66
C ILE A 282 -40.41 11.41 -0.58
N GLY A 283 -39.64 12.23 -1.30
CA GLY A 283 -39.97 13.65 -1.55
C GLY A 283 -39.50 14.63 -0.47
N GLY A 284 -38.39 14.34 0.21
CA GLY A 284 -37.72 15.28 1.11
C GLY A 284 -38.25 15.33 2.55
N THR A 285 -39.25 14.52 2.88
CA THR A 285 -39.79 14.36 4.25
C THR A 285 -40.72 13.14 4.29
N GLY A 286 -40.79 12.46 5.43
CA GLY A 286 -41.66 11.30 5.58
C GLY A 286 -41.31 10.45 6.79
N THR A 287 -42.08 9.40 7.02
CA THR A 287 -41.80 8.38 8.04
C THR A 287 -41.15 7.15 7.40
N VAL A 288 -39.94 6.83 7.83
CA VAL A 288 -39.18 5.64 7.46
C VAL A 288 -39.27 4.64 8.60
N LEU A 289 -39.73 3.41 8.30
CA LEU A 289 -39.75 2.32 9.26
C LEU A 289 -38.55 1.40 9.07
N HIS A 290 -37.76 1.15 10.12
CA HIS A 290 -36.76 0.07 10.14
C HIS A 290 -37.42 -1.22 10.60
N ASP A 291 -37.37 -2.28 9.80
CA ASP A 291 -37.84 -3.58 10.25
C ASP A 291 -36.85 -4.24 11.22
N GLU A 292 -37.33 -4.57 12.41
CA GLU A 292 -36.64 -5.41 13.41
C GLU A 292 -37.50 -6.64 13.77
N GLY A 293 -38.51 -6.96 12.94
CA GLY A 293 -39.44 -8.05 13.13
C GLY A 293 -38.94 -9.41 12.65
N HIS A 294 -37.91 -9.43 11.80
CA HIS A 294 -37.48 -10.62 11.06
C HIS A 294 -36.04 -11.05 11.40
N GLY A 295 -35.48 -10.52 12.48
CA GLY A 295 -34.21 -10.98 13.06
C GLY A 295 -33.00 -10.41 12.34
N GLN A 296 -33.09 -9.13 12.00
CA GLN A 296 -32.03 -8.29 11.45
C GLN A 296 -30.81 -8.25 12.38
N PHE A 297 -29.62 -8.28 11.76
CA PHE A 297 -28.36 -7.97 12.44
C PHE A 297 -28.16 -6.46 12.55
N TYR A 298 -28.22 -5.74 11.41
CA TYR A 298 -28.18 -4.28 11.37
C TYR A 298 -29.53 -3.67 11.76
N THR A 299 -29.58 -3.13 12.97
CA THR A 299 -30.79 -2.59 13.58
C THR A 299 -30.80 -1.07 13.60
N LEU A 300 -31.96 -0.47 13.84
CA LEU A 300 -32.01 0.92 14.28
C LEU A 300 -31.82 1.01 15.79
N THR A 301 -32.28 0.00 16.56
CA THR A 301 -31.96 -0.13 17.98
C THR A 301 -30.43 -0.20 18.18
N PRO A 302 -29.85 0.55 19.14
CA PRO A 302 -28.40 0.56 19.30
C PRO A 302 -27.80 -0.83 19.57
N ASN A 303 -26.77 -1.20 18.81
CA ASN A 303 -26.09 -2.51 18.89
C ASN A 303 -24.57 -2.41 18.61
N GLY A 304 -23.89 -1.42 19.17
CA GLY A 304 -22.47 -1.19 18.89
C GLY A 304 -22.33 -0.29 17.67
N SER A 305 -21.46 -0.64 16.74
CA SER A 305 -21.36 0.06 15.46
C SER A 305 -22.28 -0.50 14.37
N ASP A 306 -22.76 -1.74 14.54
CA ASP A 306 -23.69 -2.45 13.64
C ASP A 306 -25.15 -1.93 13.69
N ASP A 307 -25.34 -0.62 13.82
CA ASP A 307 -26.66 0.02 13.85
C ASP A 307 -26.70 1.28 12.97
N PHE A 308 -27.91 1.74 12.62
CA PHE A 308 -28.10 2.91 11.76
C PHE A 308 -28.34 4.19 12.58
N GLN A 309 -27.87 4.29 13.83
CA GLN A 309 -28.16 5.44 14.69
C GLN A 309 -27.61 6.75 14.12
N ALA A 310 -26.36 6.77 13.64
CA ALA A 310 -25.75 7.97 13.06
C ALA A 310 -26.57 8.49 11.87
N PHE A 311 -26.81 7.62 10.88
CA PHE A 311 -27.63 7.95 9.72
C PHE A 311 -29.06 8.35 10.09
N SER A 312 -29.69 7.68 11.08
CA SER A 312 -31.05 8.05 11.50
C SER A 312 -31.12 9.47 12.05
N GLY A 313 -30.12 9.91 12.83
CA GLY A 313 -30.02 11.27 13.34
C GLY A 313 -29.81 12.28 12.22
N TYR A 314 -29.02 11.91 11.21
CA TYR A 314 -28.81 12.70 9.99
C TYR A 314 -30.10 12.85 9.17
N ALA A 315 -30.80 11.75 8.90
CA ALA A 315 -32.08 11.75 8.20
C ALA A 315 -33.14 12.58 8.95
N GLU A 316 -33.21 12.48 10.29
CA GLU A 316 -34.10 13.33 11.10
C GLU A 316 -33.78 14.82 10.98
N THR A 317 -32.49 15.17 10.93
CA THR A 317 -32.02 16.55 10.69
C THR A 317 -32.42 17.05 9.31
N ASN A 318 -32.46 16.15 8.32
CA ASN A 318 -32.93 16.40 6.96
C ASN A 318 -34.46 16.30 6.80
N GLY A 319 -35.22 16.13 7.88
CA GLY A 319 -36.68 16.28 7.87
C GLY A 319 -37.47 14.97 7.78
N TYR A 320 -36.81 13.83 7.93
CA TYR A 320 -37.44 12.53 8.05
C TYR A 320 -37.80 12.20 9.51
N THR A 321 -38.57 11.14 9.69
CA THR A 321 -38.83 10.52 11.00
C THR A 321 -38.51 9.05 10.86
N TYR A 322 -37.53 8.58 11.62
CA TYR A 322 -37.05 7.21 11.53
C TYR A 322 -37.52 6.42 12.76
N GLU A 323 -38.29 5.35 12.56
CA GLU A 323 -38.88 4.57 13.65
C GLU A 323 -38.67 3.07 13.49
N VAL A 324 -38.48 2.35 14.59
CA VAL A 324 -38.46 0.87 14.58
C VAL A 324 -39.88 0.32 14.41
N THR A 325 -40.06 -0.69 13.56
CA THR A 325 -41.22 -1.58 13.59
C THR A 325 -40.81 -3.04 13.82
N SER A 326 -41.69 -3.80 14.47
CA SER A 326 -41.61 -5.26 14.54
C SER A 326 -42.90 -5.92 14.00
N ASN A 327 -43.73 -5.13 13.33
CA ASN A 327 -45.03 -5.53 12.81
C ASN A 327 -45.40 -4.69 11.59
N ILE A 328 -44.75 -5.01 10.47
CA ILE A 328 -44.98 -4.36 9.17
C ILE A 328 -46.47 -4.34 8.81
N GLU A 329 -47.22 -5.42 9.04
CA GLU A 329 -48.67 -5.46 8.74
C GLU A 329 -49.48 -4.37 9.45
N ALA A 330 -49.08 -3.99 10.67
CA ALA A 330 -49.80 -3.01 11.49
C ALA A 330 -49.37 -1.57 11.22
N ASP A 331 -48.08 -1.38 10.95
CA ASP A 331 -47.45 -0.05 11.03
C ASP A 331 -47.22 0.57 9.64
N LEU A 332 -47.06 -0.24 8.58
CA LEU A 332 -46.68 0.22 7.24
C LEU A 332 -47.66 1.24 6.63
N SER A 333 -48.95 1.14 6.97
CA SER A 333 -49.98 2.11 6.51
C SER A 333 -49.79 3.56 7.00
N GLY A 334 -48.89 3.78 7.96
CA GLY A 334 -48.54 5.10 8.48
C GLY A 334 -47.17 5.60 8.03
N ALA A 335 -46.45 4.84 7.21
CA ALA A 335 -45.10 5.12 6.74
C ALA A 335 -45.10 5.57 5.27
N ASP A 336 -44.00 6.19 4.87
CA ASP A 336 -43.70 6.57 3.49
C ASP A 336 -42.62 5.63 2.91
N ALA A 337 -41.72 5.10 3.75
CA ALA A 337 -40.79 4.04 3.39
C ALA A 337 -40.63 2.97 4.48
N VAL A 338 -40.09 1.82 4.08
CA VAL A 338 -39.60 0.77 4.99
C VAL A 338 -38.21 0.29 4.56
N VAL A 339 -37.33 0.11 5.52
CA VAL A 339 -35.97 -0.44 5.37
C VAL A 339 -35.95 -1.84 5.95
N ILE A 340 -35.48 -2.79 5.14
CA ILE A 340 -35.32 -4.20 5.49
C ILE A 340 -33.86 -4.56 5.22
N THR A 341 -33.07 -4.62 6.29
CA THR A 341 -31.71 -5.19 6.26
C THR A 341 -31.80 -6.72 6.35
N SER A 342 -30.79 -7.43 5.82
CA SER A 342 -30.72 -8.90 5.72
C SER A 342 -31.51 -9.59 6.83
N PRO A 343 -32.66 -10.20 6.49
CA PRO A 343 -33.56 -10.78 7.48
C PRO A 343 -33.32 -12.28 7.65
N SER A 344 -32.92 -12.69 8.86
CA SER A 344 -32.74 -14.12 9.20
C SER A 344 -33.99 -14.99 9.10
N ASN A 345 -35.18 -14.36 9.10
CA ASN A 345 -36.46 -15.05 9.00
C ASN A 345 -37.25 -14.56 7.78
N GLY A 346 -37.67 -15.49 6.92
CA GLY A 346 -38.53 -15.17 5.79
C GLY A 346 -39.92 -14.62 6.18
N PHE A 347 -40.46 -13.78 5.30
CA PHE A 347 -41.75 -13.10 5.45
C PHE A 347 -42.91 -14.05 5.17
N THR A 348 -44.04 -13.87 5.85
CA THR A 348 -45.26 -14.63 5.55
C THR A 348 -45.96 -14.09 4.31
N ASP A 349 -46.78 -14.94 3.63
CA ASP A 349 -47.61 -14.52 2.50
C ASP A 349 -48.43 -13.23 2.76
N SER A 350 -48.83 -13.00 4.02
CA SER A 350 -49.63 -11.82 4.41
C SER A 350 -48.79 -10.55 4.54
N GLU A 351 -47.54 -10.68 5.01
CA GLU A 351 -46.58 -9.57 5.05
C GLU A 351 -46.11 -9.22 3.63
N LEU A 352 -45.83 -10.22 2.80
CA LEU A 352 -45.53 -10.08 1.38
C LEU A 352 -46.66 -9.37 0.62
N ASP A 353 -47.91 -9.83 0.78
CA ASP A 353 -49.11 -9.15 0.25
C ASP A 353 -49.20 -7.68 0.73
N THR A 354 -48.75 -7.40 1.97
CA THR A 354 -48.79 -6.05 2.55
C THR A 354 -47.71 -5.14 1.97
N LEU A 355 -46.49 -5.63 1.80
CA LEU A 355 -45.40 -4.91 1.14
C LEU A 355 -45.75 -4.61 -0.33
N SER A 356 -46.26 -5.59 -1.06
CA SER A 356 -46.74 -5.41 -2.44
C SER A 356 -47.83 -4.35 -2.52
N GLY A 357 -48.82 -4.41 -1.62
CA GLY A 357 -49.87 -3.40 -1.52
C GLY A 357 -49.38 -2.00 -1.16
N PHE A 358 -48.32 -1.89 -0.36
CA PHE A 358 -47.71 -0.62 0.02
C PHE A 358 -47.00 0.05 -1.16
N VAL A 359 -46.22 -0.71 -1.94
CA VAL A 359 -45.60 -0.22 -3.18
C VAL A 359 -46.67 0.19 -4.20
N ASP A 360 -47.73 -0.59 -4.36
CA ASP A 360 -48.89 -0.27 -5.22
C ASP A 360 -49.59 1.05 -4.81
N GLU A 361 -49.53 1.41 -3.52
CA GLU A 361 -50.09 2.64 -2.96
C GLU A 361 -49.10 3.83 -3.00
N GLY A 362 -47.87 3.60 -3.49
CA GLY A 362 -46.82 4.60 -3.67
C GLY A 362 -45.83 4.72 -2.52
N GLY A 363 -45.80 3.74 -1.61
CA GLY A 363 -44.75 3.63 -0.59
C GLY A 363 -43.45 3.05 -1.16
N THR A 364 -42.33 3.29 -0.46
CA THR A 364 -41.00 2.88 -0.92
C THR A 364 -40.40 1.78 -0.05
N VAL A 365 -39.77 0.77 -0.65
CA VAL A 365 -39.11 -0.34 0.06
C VAL A 365 -37.62 -0.32 -0.23
N PHE A 366 -36.80 -0.24 0.81
CA PHE A 366 -35.34 -0.38 0.73
C PHE A 366 -34.95 -1.77 1.24
N LEU A 367 -34.26 -2.54 0.41
CA LEU A 367 -33.75 -3.86 0.70
C LEU A 367 -32.24 -3.77 0.77
N HIS A 368 -31.66 -4.04 1.94
CA HIS A 368 -30.21 -4.03 2.16
C HIS A 368 -29.73 -5.46 2.35
N ASP A 369 -28.95 -5.96 1.40
CA ASP A 369 -28.34 -7.28 1.44
C ASP A 369 -26.91 -7.21 1.98
N GLN A 370 -26.32 -8.35 2.34
CA GLN A 370 -24.95 -8.45 2.86
C GLN A 370 -24.23 -9.56 2.09
N SER A 371 -22.90 -9.47 2.00
CA SER A 371 -22.07 -10.52 1.42
C SER A 371 -22.19 -11.86 2.15
N ASP A 372 -21.88 -12.94 1.44
CA ASP A 372 -21.91 -14.34 1.90
C ASP A 372 -20.85 -14.73 2.96
N PHE A 373 -19.97 -13.80 3.36
CA PHE A 373 -18.91 -14.04 4.33
C PHE A 373 -19.43 -14.74 5.61
N SER A 374 -18.83 -15.89 5.96
CA SER A 374 -19.24 -16.76 7.09
C SER A 374 -20.60 -17.48 6.96
N ASN A 375 -21.13 -17.70 5.74
CA ASN A 375 -22.38 -18.44 5.45
C ASN A 375 -23.63 -17.71 5.97
N LEU A 376 -23.71 -16.40 5.76
CA LEU A 376 -24.88 -15.57 6.07
C LEU A 376 -25.91 -15.60 4.92
N ASP A 377 -26.51 -16.76 4.64
CA ASP A 377 -27.44 -17.00 3.52
C ASP A 377 -28.85 -16.36 3.72
N GLU A 378 -28.92 -15.06 3.96
CA GLU A 378 -30.18 -14.32 4.08
C GLU A 378 -30.68 -13.74 2.75
N THR A 379 -29.82 -13.79 1.73
CA THR A 379 -30.04 -13.44 0.32
C THR A 379 -31.35 -14.00 -0.21
N SER A 380 -31.68 -15.26 0.13
CA SER A 380 -32.94 -15.91 -0.29
C SER A 380 -34.19 -15.23 0.27
N ASN A 381 -34.15 -14.70 1.50
CA ASN A 381 -35.32 -14.06 2.10
C ASN A 381 -35.61 -12.70 1.46
N LEU A 382 -34.56 -11.93 1.12
CA LEU A 382 -34.69 -10.70 0.35
C LEU A 382 -35.16 -10.97 -1.07
N ASN A 383 -34.65 -12.01 -1.72
CA ASN A 383 -35.08 -12.41 -3.06
C ASN A 383 -36.54 -12.89 -3.12
N ASP A 384 -37.08 -13.45 -2.04
CA ASP A 384 -38.52 -13.74 -1.91
C ASP A 384 -39.36 -12.44 -1.87
N VAL A 385 -38.88 -11.41 -1.15
CA VAL A 385 -39.52 -10.08 -1.13
C VAL A 385 -39.44 -9.42 -2.51
N ALA A 386 -38.26 -9.34 -3.11
CA ALA A 386 -38.05 -8.78 -4.45
C ALA A 386 -38.94 -9.48 -5.51
N SER A 387 -39.10 -10.80 -5.39
CA SER A 387 -39.96 -11.57 -6.29
C SER A 387 -41.45 -11.26 -6.12
N GLU A 388 -41.94 -11.02 -4.90
CA GLU A 388 -43.33 -10.60 -4.68
C GLU A 388 -43.57 -9.17 -5.18
N LEU A 389 -42.61 -8.26 -4.96
CA LEU A 389 -42.69 -6.88 -5.43
C LEU A 389 -42.57 -6.78 -6.96
N GLY A 390 -42.02 -7.81 -7.60
CA GLY A 390 -41.95 -7.92 -9.06
C GLY A 390 -40.89 -7.03 -9.69
N VAL A 391 -39.80 -6.76 -8.96
CA VAL A 391 -38.69 -5.92 -9.41
C VAL A 391 -37.73 -6.67 -10.34
N GLY A 392 -37.04 -5.91 -11.19
CA GLY A 392 -36.10 -6.40 -12.21
C GLY A 392 -34.75 -6.88 -11.69
N PHE A 393 -34.46 -6.72 -10.40
CA PHE A 393 -33.19 -7.12 -9.77
C PHE A 393 -33.37 -8.21 -8.70
N ARG A 394 -32.30 -8.94 -8.41
CA ARG A 394 -32.14 -9.92 -7.32
C ARG A 394 -30.80 -9.68 -6.63
N PHE A 395 -30.64 -10.20 -5.44
CA PHE A 395 -29.36 -10.22 -4.74
C PHE A 395 -28.60 -11.51 -5.07
N ASN A 396 -27.30 -11.39 -5.31
CA ASN A 396 -26.40 -12.50 -5.51
C ASN A 396 -25.88 -12.98 -4.15
N ASP A 397 -25.55 -14.26 -4.06
CA ASP A 397 -24.94 -14.85 -2.86
C ASP A 397 -23.43 -14.86 -3.08
N ASP A 398 -22.78 -13.70 -2.92
CA ASP A 398 -21.37 -13.50 -3.20
C ASP A 398 -20.76 -12.38 -2.36
N GLN A 399 -19.44 -12.20 -2.48
CA GLN A 399 -18.69 -11.07 -1.94
C GLN A 399 -17.93 -10.35 -3.06
N ILE A 400 -18.02 -9.02 -3.10
CA ILE A 400 -17.20 -8.21 -4.01
C ILE A 400 -15.86 -7.88 -3.33
N LEU A 401 -14.77 -8.04 -4.08
CA LEU A 401 -13.40 -7.74 -3.67
C LEU A 401 -12.75 -6.83 -4.71
N ASP A 402 -11.90 -5.89 -4.28
CA ASP A 402 -11.10 -5.05 -5.18
C ASP A 402 -9.72 -4.79 -4.55
N ASP A 403 -8.64 -5.26 -5.19
CA ASP A 403 -7.27 -5.08 -4.68
C ASP A 403 -6.71 -3.67 -4.94
N GLN A 404 -7.35 -2.87 -5.79
CA GLN A 404 -6.85 -1.55 -6.24
C GLN A 404 -7.62 -0.39 -5.62
N ASN A 405 -8.95 -0.49 -5.58
CA ASN A 405 -9.84 0.58 -5.09
C ASN A 405 -10.52 0.14 -3.81
N ASN A 406 -9.83 0.25 -2.67
CA ASN A 406 -10.30 -0.20 -1.37
C ASN A 406 -9.76 0.68 -0.22
N THR A 407 -10.19 0.42 1.02
CA THR A 407 -9.72 1.13 2.22
C THR A 407 -8.54 0.44 2.91
N GLY A 408 -7.58 -0.08 2.14
CA GLY A 408 -6.45 -0.86 2.63
C GLY A 408 -6.70 -2.37 2.78
N VAL A 409 -7.94 -2.84 2.61
CA VAL A 409 -8.28 -4.28 2.59
C VAL A 409 -9.22 -4.59 1.42
N PRO A 410 -8.99 -5.66 0.62
CA PRO A 410 -9.74 -5.88 -0.62
C PRO A 410 -11.25 -6.06 -0.48
N PHE A 411 -11.73 -6.51 0.68
CA PHE A 411 -13.15 -6.75 0.95
C PHE A 411 -13.94 -5.52 1.41
N VAL A 412 -13.30 -4.35 1.45
CA VAL A 412 -13.95 -3.05 1.60
C VAL A 412 -13.63 -2.18 0.38
N PRO A 413 -14.18 -2.53 -0.81
CA PRO A 413 -13.98 -1.70 -2.00
C PRO A 413 -14.53 -0.28 -1.81
N THR A 414 -14.01 0.63 -2.61
CA THR A 414 -14.56 1.97 -2.79
C THR A 414 -14.91 2.17 -4.26
N THR A 415 -15.89 3.03 -4.56
CA THR A 415 -16.29 3.27 -5.95
C THR A 415 -16.66 4.72 -6.24
N THR A 416 -16.28 5.15 -7.43
CA THR A 416 -16.71 6.37 -8.12
C THR A 416 -17.48 6.06 -9.40
N ASN A 417 -17.75 4.78 -9.68
CA ASN A 417 -18.45 4.30 -10.88
C ASN A 417 -19.96 4.60 -10.81
N PHE A 418 -20.28 5.89 -10.97
CA PHE A 418 -21.61 6.46 -10.84
C PHE A 418 -22.31 6.55 -12.21
N ASN A 419 -23.55 6.07 -12.29
CA ASN A 419 -24.41 6.30 -13.44
C ASN A 419 -25.08 7.68 -13.37
N ILE A 420 -24.27 8.74 -13.47
CA ILE A 420 -24.72 10.14 -13.42
C ILE A 420 -25.68 10.46 -14.57
N THR A 421 -25.54 9.77 -15.71
CA THR A 421 -26.42 9.99 -16.87
C THR A 421 -27.85 9.50 -16.59
N GLY A 422 -28.00 8.35 -15.93
CA GLY A 422 -29.30 7.80 -15.56
C GLY A 422 -29.89 8.40 -14.29
N PHE A 423 -29.05 8.79 -13.34
CA PHE A 423 -29.44 9.15 -11.97
C PHE A 423 -28.70 10.38 -11.42
N PRO A 424 -28.72 11.54 -12.10
CA PRO A 424 -27.88 12.68 -11.75
C PRO A 424 -28.14 13.24 -10.34
N GLU A 425 -29.40 13.18 -9.88
CA GLU A 425 -29.79 13.71 -8.57
C GLU A 425 -29.29 12.86 -7.39
N LEU A 426 -28.90 11.60 -7.61
CA LEU A 426 -28.47 10.70 -6.53
C LEU A 426 -27.06 11.00 -6.02
N PHE A 427 -26.25 11.68 -6.81
CA PHE A 427 -24.84 11.93 -6.53
C PHE A 427 -24.56 13.38 -6.11
N ALA A 428 -25.60 14.18 -5.85
CA ALA A 428 -25.43 15.56 -5.43
C ALA A 428 -24.83 15.63 -4.01
N ASP A 429 -23.76 16.39 -3.85
CA ASP A 429 -23.10 16.53 -2.55
C ASP A 429 -23.75 17.62 -1.67
N ARG A 430 -23.72 17.43 -0.35
CA ARG A 430 -24.25 18.35 0.67
C ARG A 430 -23.42 18.24 1.95
N ASP A 431 -23.56 19.23 2.85
CA ASP A 431 -22.98 19.16 4.20
C ASP A 431 -23.56 17.94 4.96
N GLY A 432 -22.82 16.83 4.96
CA GLY A 432 -23.22 15.52 5.49
C GLY A 432 -22.81 15.27 6.95
N LEU A 433 -22.58 14.00 7.28
CA LEU A 433 -22.12 13.57 8.61
C LEU A 433 -20.61 13.75 8.80
N GLY A 434 -19.87 13.93 7.71
CA GLY A 434 -18.44 14.21 7.72
C GLY A 434 -18.03 15.49 8.46
N ILE A 435 -16.87 15.46 9.10
CA ILE A 435 -16.21 16.64 9.63
C ILE A 435 -15.04 17.03 8.71
N GLU A 436 -15.10 18.24 8.16
CA GLU A 436 -13.95 18.80 7.44
C GLU A 436 -12.90 19.25 8.48
N LEU A 437 -11.77 18.54 8.52
CA LEU A 437 -10.65 18.86 9.39
C LEU A 437 -9.54 19.53 8.58
N ASP A 438 -9.05 20.65 9.10
CA ASP A 438 -7.85 21.32 8.62
C ASP A 438 -6.66 20.76 9.44
N PRO A 439 -5.71 20.05 8.81
CA PRO A 439 -4.58 19.45 9.53
C PRO A 439 -3.66 20.49 10.18
N THR A 440 -3.79 21.78 9.83
CA THR A 440 -3.05 22.89 10.44
C THR A 440 -3.71 23.47 11.68
N GLU A 441 -4.95 23.07 11.98
CA GLU A 441 -5.69 23.46 13.17
C GLU A 441 -5.64 22.39 14.27
N THR A 442 -6.10 22.76 15.47
CA THR A 442 -6.20 21.88 16.63
C THR A 442 -7.63 21.83 17.13
N TYR A 443 -8.06 20.68 17.61
CA TYR A 443 -9.45 20.41 17.98
C TYR A 443 -9.55 19.97 19.43
N ASP A 444 -10.41 20.63 20.22
CA ASP A 444 -10.77 20.11 21.55
C ASP A 444 -11.80 19.00 21.37
N VAL A 445 -11.45 17.78 21.79
CA VAL A 445 -12.29 16.58 21.66
C VAL A 445 -12.41 15.87 23.01
N ASP A 446 -13.55 15.22 23.26
CA ASP A 446 -13.76 14.40 24.46
C ASP A 446 -13.44 12.93 24.12
N VAL A 447 -12.56 12.29 24.88
CA VAL A 447 -12.27 10.85 24.71
C VAL A 447 -13.44 10.04 25.28
N THR A 448 -14.07 9.23 24.44
CA THR A 448 -15.26 8.44 24.80
C THR A 448 -14.96 6.98 25.06
N ASP A 449 -13.96 6.41 24.39
CA ASP A 449 -13.49 5.04 24.61
C ASP A 449 -11.98 4.94 24.35
N VAL A 450 -11.33 3.98 25.00
CA VAL A 450 -9.91 3.65 24.80
C VAL A 450 -9.86 2.18 24.42
N ALA A 451 -9.47 1.90 23.17
CA ALA A 451 -9.44 0.54 22.65
C ALA A 451 -8.24 -0.22 23.21
N ASP A 452 -7.06 0.39 23.15
CA ASP A 452 -5.77 -0.14 23.57
C ASP A 452 -4.80 1.03 23.94
N GLY A 453 -3.50 0.78 23.95
CA GLY A 453 -2.47 1.75 24.31
C GLY A 453 -2.24 2.87 23.29
N ASP A 454 -2.67 2.70 22.03
CA ASP A 454 -2.40 3.64 20.94
C ASP A 454 -3.65 4.02 20.12
N THR A 455 -4.83 3.54 20.49
CA THR A 455 -6.08 3.81 19.77
C THR A 455 -7.21 4.26 20.70
N VAL A 456 -7.86 5.38 20.36
CA VAL A 456 -8.97 5.96 21.14
C VAL A 456 -10.12 6.45 20.25
N ASP A 457 -11.34 6.42 20.78
CA ASP A 457 -12.50 7.08 20.16
C ASP A 457 -12.73 8.44 20.79
N VAL A 458 -12.93 9.46 19.95
CA VAL A 458 -13.15 10.85 20.37
C VAL A 458 -14.44 11.41 19.80
N ILE A 459 -15.08 12.32 20.54
CA ILE A 459 -16.25 13.06 20.07
C ILE A 459 -15.95 14.57 19.97
N PHE A 460 -16.26 15.15 18.82
CA PHE A 460 -16.09 16.58 18.52
C PHE A 460 -17.25 17.42 19.07
N GLU A 461 -17.10 18.76 19.11
CA GLU A 461 -18.14 19.68 19.62
C GLU A 461 -19.48 19.57 18.86
N ASN A 462 -19.44 19.20 17.57
CA ASN A 462 -20.63 18.99 16.74
C ASN A 462 -21.35 17.65 17.02
N GLY A 463 -20.72 16.74 17.78
CA GLY A 463 -21.24 15.42 18.10
C GLY A 463 -20.78 14.29 17.17
N THR A 464 -19.92 14.57 16.18
CA THR A 464 -19.28 13.54 15.34
C THR A 464 -18.27 12.76 16.18
N THR A 465 -18.28 11.43 16.04
CA THR A 465 -17.31 10.54 16.68
C THR A 465 -16.30 10.06 15.65
N GLU A 466 -15.04 9.99 16.03
CA GLU A 466 -13.93 9.52 15.19
C GLU A 466 -12.98 8.65 16.01
N THR A 467 -12.40 7.64 15.38
CA THR A 467 -11.30 6.86 15.97
C THR A 467 -9.96 7.51 15.61
N VAL A 468 -9.09 7.68 16.60
CA VAL A 468 -7.76 8.26 16.48
C VAL A 468 -6.72 7.17 16.75
N ARG A 469 -5.84 6.90 15.77
CA ARG A 469 -4.56 6.21 15.98
C ARG A 469 -3.56 7.26 16.44
N ILE A 470 -2.98 7.03 17.60
CA ILE A 470 -2.02 7.90 18.24
C ILE A 470 -0.69 7.73 17.49
N VAL A 471 -0.28 8.77 16.76
CA VAL A 471 0.80 8.67 15.77
C VAL A 471 2.19 8.58 16.43
N GLY A 472 3.08 7.80 15.85
CA GLY A 472 4.47 7.60 16.29
C GLY A 472 4.68 6.63 17.44
N ILE A 473 3.63 5.91 17.86
CA ILE A 473 3.71 4.89 18.90
C ILE A 473 3.05 3.60 18.43
N ASP A 474 3.58 2.48 18.93
CA ASP A 474 2.95 1.18 18.81
C ASP A 474 3.00 0.47 20.16
N THR A 475 1.85 0.00 20.62
CA THR A 475 1.72 -0.72 21.90
C THR A 475 1.46 -2.19 21.67
N PRO A 476 1.96 -3.09 22.54
CA PRO A 476 1.76 -4.51 22.32
C PRO A 476 0.29 -4.91 22.24
N GLU A 477 0.00 -5.81 21.32
CA GLU A 477 -1.33 -6.30 21.02
C GLU A 477 -1.97 -7.00 22.22
N THR A 478 -3.27 -6.75 22.45
CA THR A 478 -4.00 -7.30 23.59
C THR A 478 -4.85 -8.52 23.23
N GLY A 479 -5.18 -9.33 24.25
CA GLY A 479 -6.11 -10.44 24.10
C GLY A 479 -5.62 -11.59 23.21
N GLU A 480 -6.45 -12.01 22.26
CA GLU A 480 -6.15 -13.15 21.37
C GLU A 480 -5.56 -12.71 20.02
N THR A 481 -5.33 -11.41 19.81
CA THR A 481 -4.66 -10.88 18.60
C THR A 481 -3.23 -11.41 18.54
N ASP A 482 -2.78 -11.83 17.36
CA ASP A 482 -1.40 -12.29 17.19
C ASP A 482 -0.47 -11.08 17.15
N GLU A 483 0.71 -11.22 17.75
CA GLU A 483 1.71 -10.16 17.86
C GLU A 483 2.89 -10.46 16.93
N ARG A 484 3.50 -9.42 16.36
CA ARG A 484 4.72 -9.51 15.55
C ARG A 484 5.94 -9.32 16.43
N LEU A 485 6.45 -10.42 16.97
CA LEU A 485 7.60 -10.40 17.88
C LEU A 485 8.88 -9.88 17.22
N GLU A 486 8.95 -9.95 15.90
CA GLU A 486 10.05 -9.44 15.12
C GLU A 486 10.24 -7.93 15.29
N GLU A 487 9.18 -7.16 15.56
CA GLU A 487 9.21 -5.71 15.77
C GLU A 487 9.69 -5.31 17.19
N TYR A 488 9.81 -6.28 18.11
CA TYR A 488 10.18 -6.03 19.51
C TYR A 488 11.59 -6.49 19.83
N GLU A 489 12.49 -5.53 20.02
CA GLU A 489 13.90 -5.78 20.28
C GLU A 489 14.16 -6.53 21.60
N GLY A 490 14.97 -7.57 21.51
CA GLY A 490 15.28 -8.50 22.59
C GLY A 490 14.11 -9.28 23.20
N ILE A 491 12.91 -9.30 22.61
CA ILE A 491 11.71 -9.95 23.20
C ILE A 491 11.24 -11.12 22.33
N ASP A 492 11.35 -12.34 22.85
CA ASP A 492 10.86 -13.57 22.19
C ASP A 492 9.67 -14.23 22.94
N ASP A 493 9.21 -13.66 24.07
CA ASP A 493 8.15 -14.23 24.92
C ASP A 493 6.80 -13.53 24.67
N GLY A 494 6.13 -13.90 23.59
CA GLY A 494 4.84 -13.29 23.22
C GLY A 494 3.76 -13.33 24.30
N PRO A 495 3.58 -14.41 25.09
CA PRO A 495 2.68 -14.38 26.24
C PRO A 495 2.99 -13.31 27.29
N ASP A 496 4.27 -13.08 27.61
CA ASP A 496 4.65 -12.03 28.56
C ASP A 496 4.49 -10.64 27.91
N LEU A 497 4.80 -10.49 26.61
CA LEU A 497 4.56 -9.24 25.87
C LEU A 497 3.07 -8.84 25.82
N LYS A 498 2.16 -9.81 25.72
CA LYS A 498 0.71 -9.55 25.84
C LYS A 498 0.28 -9.08 27.23
N ASP A 499 0.92 -9.60 28.29
CA ASP A 499 0.68 -9.10 29.65
C ASP A 499 1.14 -7.63 29.75
N GLU A 500 2.21 -7.24 29.05
CA GLU A 500 2.63 -5.82 28.95
C GLU A 500 1.66 -4.97 28.11
N GLY A 501 1.06 -5.51 27.03
CA GLY A 501 0.01 -4.83 26.27
C GLY A 501 -1.24 -4.50 27.11
N ASP A 502 -1.63 -5.41 28.01
CA ASP A 502 -2.70 -5.17 29.00
C ASP A 502 -2.34 -4.01 29.97
N ASP A 503 -1.05 -3.88 30.33
CA ASP A 503 -0.53 -2.82 31.19
C ASP A 503 -0.45 -1.46 30.43
N ALA A 504 -0.01 -1.45 29.17
CA ALA A 504 -0.03 -0.28 28.29
C ALA A 504 -1.45 0.27 28.06
N THR A 505 -2.42 -0.61 27.80
CA THR A 505 -3.85 -0.25 27.72
C THR A 505 -4.35 0.34 29.03
N SER A 506 -3.95 -0.24 30.16
CA SER A 506 -4.31 0.30 31.49
C SER A 506 -3.72 1.69 31.73
N TYR A 507 -2.50 1.95 31.24
CA TYR A 507 -1.86 3.25 31.28
C TYR A 507 -2.63 4.29 30.44
N ALA A 508 -3.02 3.93 29.20
CA ALA A 508 -3.85 4.76 28.33
C ALA A 508 -5.18 5.14 28.97
N VAL A 509 -5.91 4.15 29.51
CA VAL A 509 -7.18 4.38 30.23
C VAL A 509 -7.00 5.35 31.41
N ASP A 510 -5.92 5.20 32.18
CA ASP A 510 -5.64 6.07 33.33
C ASP A 510 -5.29 7.52 32.91
N GLN A 511 -4.73 7.74 31.71
CA GLN A 511 -4.40 9.08 31.20
C GLN A 511 -5.52 9.74 30.39
N LEU A 512 -6.28 8.97 29.60
CA LEU A 512 -7.14 9.49 28.53
C LEU A 512 -8.65 9.31 28.79
N ALA A 513 -9.07 8.26 29.51
CA ALA A 513 -10.50 7.96 29.61
C ALA A 513 -11.30 9.06 30.32
N ASP A 514 -12.44 9.44 29.74
CA ASP A 514 -13.31 10.54 30.18
C ASP A 514 -12.62 11.93 30.25
N GLU A 515 -11.45 12.12 29.63
CA GLU A 515 -10.75 13.41 29.55
C GLU A 515 -11.08 14.17 28.26
N THR A 516 -10.97 15.51 28.33
CA THR A 516 -10.97 16.37 27.14
C THR A 516 -9.52 16.64 26.76
N VAL A 517 -9.15 16.31 25.52
CA VAL A 517 -7.80 16.48 24.97
C VAL A 517 -7.83 17.43 23.78
N THR A 518 -6.67 18.04 23.49
CA THR A 518 -6.49 18.81 22.25
C THR A 518 -5.81 17.91 21.22
N LEU A 519 -6.57 17.54 20.18
CA LEU A 519 -6.14 16.77 19.02
C LEU A 519 -5.43 17.68 18.01
N SER A 520 -4.30 17.22 17.48
CA SER A 520 -3.54 17.88 16.41
C SER A 520 -2.91 16.84 15.47
N PHE A 521 -2.45 17.27 14.29
CA PHE A 521 -2.02 16.38 13.21
C PHE A 521 -0.58 16.70 12.76
N ASP A 522 0.10 15.73 12.15
CA ASP A 522 1.33 15.99 11.40
C ASP A 522 1.03 16.20 9.92
N GLU A 523 1.45 17.35 9.36
CA GLU A 523 1.35 17.62 7.92
C GLU A 523 2.08 16.58 7.06
N GLY A 524 3.06 15.84 7.61
CA GLY A 524 3.86 14.82 6.93
C GLY A 524 3.24 13.41 6.90
N GLU A 525 2.37 13.08 7.86
CA GLU A 525 1.74 11.74 7.97
C GLU A 525 0.37 11.67 7.28
N GLY A 526 -0.19 12.82 6.89
CA GLY A 526 -1.56 12.91 6.42
C GLY A 526 -2.58 12.94 7.56
N LEU A 527 -3.86 13.15 7.22
CA LEU A 527 -4.93 13.29 8.20
C LEU A 527 -5.40 11.94 8.74
N ARG A 528 -5.45 10.93 7.87
CA ARG A 528 -5.97 9.60 8.15
C ARG A 528 -5.01 8.54 7.64
N GLY A 529 -4.89 7.44 8.37
CA GLY A 529 -4.13 6.27 7.97
C GLY A 529 -4.94 5.34 7.06
N ASN A 530 -4.33 4.23 6.65
CA ASN A 530 -4.91 3.27 5.69
C ASN A 530 -6.26 2.70 6.12
N PHE A 531 -6.54 2.62 7.42
CA PHE A 531 -7.80 2.14 7.99
C PHE A 531 -8.86 3.23 8.21
N GLY A 532 -8.68 4.42 7.62
CA GLY A 532 -9.59 5.55 7.80
C GLY A 532 -9.55 6.21 9.18
N ARG A 533 -8.73 5.74 10.13
CA ARG A 533 -8.54 6.36 11.46
C ARG A 533 -7.79 7.68 11.34
N LEU A 534 -8.14 8.68 12.16
CA LEU A 534 -7.38 9.92 12.28
C LEU A 534 -5.97 9.65 12.84
N LEU A 535 -4.93 10.27 12.28
CA LEU A 535 -3.55 10.16 12.79
C LEU A 535 -3.22 11.35 13.69
N GLY A 536 -3.24 11.15 15.01
CA GLY A 536 -3.32 12.25 15.97
C GLY A 536 -2.25 12.29 17.04
N PHE A 537 -1.91 13.51 17.46
CA PHE A 537 -1.27 13.78 18.75
C PHE A 537 -2.31 14.27 19.75
N LEU A 538 -2.24 13.76 20.98
CA LEU A 538 -3.18 14.09 22.04
C LEU A 538 -2.50 14.92 23.13
N GLU A 539 -2.71 16.24 23.12
CA GLU A 539 -2.28 17.12 24.22
C GLU A 539 -3.29 17.07 25.37
N LEU A 540 -2.83 16.65 26.55
CA LEU A 540 -3.61 16.58 27.77
C LEU A 540 -3.85 17.98 28.36
N SER A 541 -4.88 18.12 29.20
CA SER A 541 -5.24 19.40 29.85
C SER A 541 -4.13 20.03 30.73
N ASN A 542 -3.09 19.28 31.07
CA ASN A 542 -1.92 19.73 31.81
C ASN A 542 -0.80 20.32 30.90
N GLY A 543 -0.94 20.20 29.58
CA GLY A 543 0.01 20.62 28.54
C GLY A 543 1.07 19.58 28.18
N ASN A 544 0.95 18.34 28.66
CA ASN A 544 1.80 17.21 28.22
C ASN A 544 1.16 16.53 27.01
N VAL A 545 1.97 15.94 26.13
CA VAL A 545 1.51 15.17 24.96
C VAL A 545 1.54 13.70 25.32
N TYR A 546 0.41 12.99 25.19
CA TYR A 546 0.31 11.59 25.58
C TYR A 546 1.30 10.68 24.83
N ASN A 547 1.50 10.91 23.52
CA ASN A 547 2.44 10.18 22.67
C ASN A 547 3.86 10.15 23.27
N GLU A 548 4.38 11.28 23.74
CA GLU A 548 5.68 11.34 24.43
C GLU A 548 5.64 10.58 25.77
N GLN A 549 4.55 10.72 26.53
CA GLN A 549 4.45 10.17 27.88
C GLN A 549 4.35 8.65 27.94
N VAL A 550 3.80 8.01 26.91
CA VAL A 550 3.67 6.55 26.86
C VAL A 550 5.02 5.91 26.50
N ILE A 551 5.80 6.53 25.61
CA ILE A 551 7.18 6.12 25.31
C ILE A 551 8.08 6.34 26.53
N GLU A 552 8.01 7.52 27.17
CA GLU A 552 8.78 7.82 28.41
C GLU A 552 8.51 6.82 29.54
N ALA A 553 7.32 6.21 29.55
CA ALA A 553 6.94 5.21 30.54
C ALA A 553 7.40 3.78 30.17
N GLY A 554 7.87 3.59 28.93
CA GLY A 554 8.23 2.29 28.37
C GLY A 554 7.02 1.43 28.00
N GLU A 555 5.84 2.02 27.81
CA GLU A 555 4.59 1.29 27.53
C GLU A 555 4.35 1.12 26.01
N ALA A 556 5.17 1.76 25.17
CA ALA A 556 5.11 1.71 23.71
C ALA A 556 6.53 1.68 23.11
N ARG A 557 6.68 1.04 21.95
CA ARG A 557 7.81 1.25 21.03
C ARG A 557 7.51 2.44 20.12
N VAL A 558 8.55 3.03 19.54
CA VAL A 558 8.41 3.96 18.42
C VAL A 558 8.40 3.12 17.15
N TYR A 559 7.40 3.33 16.30
CA TYR A 559 7.46 2.76 14.95
C TYR A 559 8.17 3.75 14.04
N ASP A 560 9.04 3.24 13.17
CA ASP A 560 9.80 4.09 12.27
C ASP A 560 8.88 4.62 11.16
N SER A 561 8.92 5.92 10.90
CA SER A 561 8.11 6.57 9.86
C SER A 561 8.70 7.90 9.42
N GLY A 562 8.05 8.59 8.47
CA GLY A 562 8.41 9.96 8.08
C GLY A 562 8.06 11.03 9.12
N LEU A 563 7.63 10.62 10.32
CA LEU A 563 7.14 11.48 11.39
C LEU A 563 8.18 12.50 11.83
N ARG A 564 7.79 13.76 11.97
CA ARG A 564 8.71 14.85 12.34
C ARG A 564 9.30 14.67 13.74
N GLN A 565 8.56 14.07 14.66
CA GLN A 565 8.96 13.80 16.03
C GLN A 565 9.65 12.45 16.20
N HIS A 566 9.84 11.68 15.13
CA HIS A 566 10.44 10.34 15.18
C HIS A 566 11.71 10.31 16.03
N ASP A 567 12.69 11.14 15.67
CA ASP A 567 13.99 11.15 16.33
C ASP A 567 13.92 11.64 17.79
N GLU A 568 12.94 12.51 18.12
CA GLU A 568 12.63 12.90 19.51
C GLU A 568 12.07 11.73 20.32
N TYR A 569 11.22 10.92 19.70
CA TYR A 569 10.59 9.75 20.32
C TYR A 569 11.57 8.60 20.49
N TRP A 570 12.43 8.39 19.50
CA TRP A 570 13.53 7.42 19.57
C TRP A 570 14.41 7.67 20.79
N ASP A 571 14.83 8.92 21.04
CA ASP A 571 15.61 9.28 22.24
C ASP A 571 14.89 8.89 23.56
N LEU A 572 13.57 9.04 23.62
CA LEU A 572 12.76 8.67 24.79
C LEU A 572 12.70 7.15 24.96
N GLU A 573 12.54 6.41 23.87
CA GLU A 573 12.53 4.95 23.86
C GLU A 573 13.88 4.39 24.32
N GLN A 574 14.99 4.93 23.81
CA GLN A 574 16.33 4.52 24.23
C GLN A 574 16.57 4.78 25.72
N ASP A 575 16.04 5.89 26.27
CA ASP A 575 16.07 6.16 27.71
C ASP A 575 15.23 5.14 28.50
N ALA A 576 14.05 4.74 28.01
CA ALA A 576 13.18 3.75 28.64
C ALA A 576 13.80 2.34 28.60
N ARG A 577 14.35 1.94 27.44
CA ARG A 577 15.12 0.69 27.25
C ARG A 577 16.30 0.61 28.20
N ALA A 578 17.11 1.66 28.27
CA ALA A 578 18.28 1.70 29.17
C ALA A 578 17.92 1.60 30.66
N ASN A 579 16.71 2.04 31.04
CA ASN A 579 16.20 1.92 32.41
C ASN A 579 15.50 0.58 32.69
N GLY A 580 15.10 -0.15 31.64
CA GLY A 580 14.23 -1.31 31.73
C GLY A 580 12.87 -0.92 32.29
N ASP A 581 12.25 0.12 31.73
CA ASP A 581 10.90 0.57 32.09
C ASP A 581 9.86 -0.12 31.17
N GLY A 582 8.68 -0.46 31.71
CA GLY A 582 7.55 -1.05 30.96
C GLY A 582 7.93 -2.31 30.18
N ILE A 583 7.59 -2.35 28.88
CA ILE A 583 7.83 -3.48 27.96
C ILE A 583 9.31 -3.88 27.92
N TRP A 584 10.23 -2.95 28.21
CA TRP A 584 11.66 -3.21 28.23
C TRP A 584 12.14 -3.99 29.46
N GLU A 585 11.29 -4.23 30.46
CA GLU A 585 11.60 -5.13 31.60
C GLU A 585 11.86 -6.58 31.16
N ILE A 586 11.25 -7.00 30.03
CA ILE A 586 11.34 -8.36 29.48
C ILE A 586 12.29 -8.48 28.28
N SER A 587 12.94 -7.39 27.86
CA SER A 587 13.91 -7.38 26.75
C SER A 587 15.31 -7.84 27.18
N ASP A 588 15.95 -8.69 26.37
CA ASP A 588 17.36 -9.09 26.50
C ASP A 588 17.99 -9.37 25.12
N GLN A 589 18.30 -8.30 24.36
CA GLN A 589 18.91 -8.39 23.02
C GLN A 589 20.20 -9.22 23.01
N ALA A 590 21.03 -9.09 24.04
CA ALA A 590 22.27 -9.86 24.17
C ALA A 590 22.04 -11.37 24.37
N ALA A 591 20.81 -11.80 24.67
CA ALA A 591 20.43 -13.20 24.75
C ALA A 591 19.80 -13.73 23.45
N THR A 592 19.56 -12.88 22.44
CA THR A 592 19.09 -13.28 21.12
C THR A 592 20.07 -14.28 20.52
N SER A 593 19.57 -15.43 20.08
CA SER A 593 20.41 -16.44 19.44
C SER A 593 20.67 -16.09 17.98
N GLU A 594 21.91 -16.32 17.53
CA GLU A 594 22.30 -16.32 16.12
C GLU A 594 21.28 -17.11 15.27
N ARG A 595 20.83 -16.48 14.18
CA ARG A 595 19.84 -17.01 13.23
C ARG A 595 20.23 -16.60 11.83
N ARG A 596 19.82 -17.39 10.82
CA ARG A 596 19.98 -17.11 9.39
C ARG A 596 21.41 -16.74 8.94
N ASP A 597 22.42 -17.24 9.65
CA ASP A 597 23.84 -17.01 9.36
C ASP A 597 24.50 -18.24 8.69
N ASP A 598 23.85 -18.79 7.67
CA ASP A 598 24.39 -19.91 6.90
C ASP A 598 25.22 -19.42 5.69
N PRO A 599 26.11 -20.26 5.12
CA PRO A 599 26.84 -19.92 3.89
C PRO A 599 25.90 -19.57 2.73
N ILE A 600 26.33 -18.62 1.90
CA ILE A 600 25.47 -17.99 0.89
C ILE A 600 25.59 -18.75 -0.42
N ASP A 601 24.56 -19.55 -0.73
CA ASP A 601 24.48 -20.34 -1.96
C ASP A 601 23.77 -19.59 -3.10
N GLU A 602 22.81 -18.73 -2.78
CA GLU A 602 21.99 -17.97 -3.74
C GLU A 602 21.52 -16.64 -3.11
N LEU A 603 21.36 -15.61 -3.95
CA LEU A 603 20.79 -14.30 -3.60
C LEU A 603 19.62 -13.99 -4.52
N PHE A 604 18.68 -13.17 -4.05
CA PHE A 604 17.61 -12.57 -4.85
C PHE A 604 17.74 -11.05 -4.80
N PHE A 605 17.12 -10.36 -5.74
CA PHE A 605 17.10 -8.89 -5.79
C PHE A 605 15.71 -8.41 -6.24
N PRO A 606 14.92 -7.72 -5.39
CA PRO A 606 13.66 -7.10 -5.81
C PRO A 606 13.88 -5.91 -6.72
N GLU A 607 13.10 -5.85 -7.81
CA GLU A 607 13.09 -4.78 -8.82
C GLU A 607 14.46 -4.13 -9.11
N PRO A 608 15.48 -4.92 -9.46
CA PRO A 608 16.84 -4.45 -9.38
C PRO A 608 17.20 -3.49 -10.50
N VAL A 609 17.94 -2.44 -10.16
CA VAL A 609 18.63 -1.60 -11.15
C VAL A 609 20.09 -1.99 -11.25
N ALA A 610 20.63 -2.14 -12.47
CA ALA A 610 22.03 -2.52 -12.63
C ALA A 610 22.96 -1.44 -12.06
N VAL A 611 24.04 -1.89 -11.40
CA VAL A 611 25.06 -1.04 -10.78
C VAL A 611 26.37 -1.08 -11.55
N SER A 612 27.28 -0.17 -11.21
CA SER A 612 28.66 -0.19 -11.69
C SER A 612 29.62 0.32 -10.63
N GLY A 613 30.85 -0.20 -10.62
CA GLY A 613 31.88 0.24 -9.68
C GLY A 613 33.26 -0.35 -9.96
N PRO A 614 34.25 -0.05 -9.09
CA PRO A 614 35.59 -0.61 -9.23
C PRO A 614 35.64 -2.12 -8.92
N GLU A 615 34.78 -2.59 -8.02
CA GLU A 615 34.62 -3.99 -7.64
C GLU A 615 33.14 -4.40 -7.79
N GLU A 616 32.87 -5.52 -8.46
CA GLU A 616 31.50 -5.96 -8.81
C GLU A 616 31.34 -7.46 -8.46
N PRO A 617 31.11 -7.81 -7.18
CA PRO A 617 31.17 -9.20 -6.70
C PRO A 617 29.98 -10.07 -7.11
N VAL A 618 28.84 -9.45 -7.44
CA VAL A 618 27.59 -10.13 -7.78
C VAL A 618 27.04 -9.58 -9.08
N ALA A 619 26.71 -10.47 -10.00
CA ALA A 619 26.02 -10.15 -11.25
C ALA A 619 24.79 -11.04 -11.42
N SER A 620 23.83 -10.60 -12.22
CA SER A 620 22.70 -11.41 -12.66
C SER A 620 23.18 -12.63 -13.45
N GLU A 621 22.31 -13.61 -13.65
CA GLU A 621 22.56 -14.75 -14.55
C GLU A 621 22.74 -14.33 -16.02
N ASN A 622 22.28 -13.12 -16.38
CA ASN A 622 22.44 -12.52 -17.70
C ASN A 622 23.70 -11.63 -17.82
N GLY A 623 24.36 -11.34 -16.69
CA GLY A 623 25.68 -10.71 -16.61
C GLY A 623 25.66 -9.20 -16.35
N GLU A 624 24.53 -8.61 -16.00
CA GLU A 624 24.43 -7.26 -15.44
C GLU A 624 24.89 -7.26 -13.97
N SER A 625 25.74 -6.31 -13.56
CA SER A 625 26.21 -6.23 -12.18
C SER A 625 25.08 -5.76 -11.25
N LEU A 626 24.91 -6.43 -10.11
CA LEU A 626 23.86 -6.19 -9.11
C LEU A 626 24.41 -5.59 -7.81
N VAL A 627 25.69 -5.81 -7.54
CA VAL A 627 26.40 -5.21 -6.40
C VAL A 627 27.71 -4.61 -6.90
N ALA A 628 28.01 -3.40 -6.44
CA ALA A 628 29.24 -2.67 -6.71
C ALA A 628 29.81 -2.11 -5.41
N LEU A 629 31.11 -2.25 -5.20
CA LEU A 629 31.81 -1.85 -3.98
C LEU A 629 32.91 -0.84 -4.31
N ASP A 630 33.12 0.13 -3.42
CA ASP A 630 34.25 1.07 -3.42
C ASP A 630 34.79 1.23 -1.99
N PRO A 631 35.62 0.28 -1.53
CA PRO A 631 36.19 0.31 -0.18
C PRO A 631 37.20 1.46 0.02
N ASP A 632 37.65 2.15 -1.04
CA ASP A 632 38.47 3.36 -0.89
C ASP A 632 37.64 4.57 -0.41
N ALA A 633 36.31 4.53 -0.62
CA ALA A 633 35.35 5.55 -0.21
C ALA A 633 34.40 5.08 0.92
N ASN A 634 34.51 3.83 1.34
CA ASN A 634 33.60 3.13 2.27
C ASN A 634 32.14 3.08 1.78
N VAL A 635 31.94 2.83 0.48
CA VAL A 635 30.61 2.83 -0.15
C VAL A 635 30.31 1.51 -0.86
N ALA A 636 29.08 1.03 -0.72
CA ALA A 636 28.50 -0.03 -1.54
C ALA A 636 27.26 0.49 -2.28
N ALA A 637 27.03 0.03 -3.51
CA ALA A 637 25.79 0.20 -4.24
C ALA A 637 25.18 -1.16 -4.56
N ILE A 638 23.94 -1.38 -4.14
CA ILE A 638 23.18 -2.61 -4.32
C ILE A 638 21.92 -2.27 -5.09
N GLY A 639 21.72 -2.93 -6.23
CA GLY A 639 20.56 -2.69 -7.08
C GLY A 639 19.33 -3.39 -6.56
N GLY A 640 18.80 -3.09 -5.38
CA GLY A 640 17.48 -3.54 -4.92
C GLY A 640 17.30 -3.51 -3.40
N PRO A 641 16.07 -3.37 -2.88
CA PRO A 641 15.76 -3.38 -1.45
C PRO A 641 15.75 -4.81 -0.90
N LEU A 642 16.93 -5.37 -0.61
CA LEU A 642 17.08 -6.81 -0.32
C LEU A 642 16.50 -7.29 1.02
N ILE A 643 16.35 -6.40 1.98
CA ILE A 643 16.06 -6.71 3.39
C ILE A 643 14.65 -6.29 3.83
N GLU A 644 13.84 -5.87 2.87
CA GLU A 644 12.45 -5.50 3.09
C GLU A 644 11.64 -6.72 3.55
N GLU A 645 10.68 -6.54 4.46
CA GLU A 645 9.98 -7.66 5.10
C GLU A 645 8.83 -8.25 4.28
N SER A 646 8.20 -7.50 3.36
CA SER A 646 7.14 -8.00 2.48
C SER A 646 7.58 -9.18 1.61
N VAL A 647 8.89 -9.43 1.49
CA VAL A 647 9.42 -10.63 0.82
C VAL A 647 9.51 -11.87 1.72
N GLU A 648 9.38 -11.73 3.04
CA GLU A 648 9.38 -12.83 4.01
C GLU A 648 8.09 -13.67 3.93
N ALA A 649 8.19 -14.99 4.10
CA ALA A 649 7.00 -15.85 3.95
C ALA A 649 5.98 -15.65 5.08
N ASP A 650 6.45 -15.27 6.27
CA ASP A 650 5.61 -15.02 7.44
C ASP A 650 4.79 -13.71 7.28
N GLU A 651 5.24 -12.78 6.44
CA GLU A 651 4.48 -11.58 6.01
C GLU A 651 3.62 -11.82 4.75
N GLY A 652 3.45 -13.08 4.33
CA GLY A 652 2.70 -13.44 3.13
C GLY A 652 3.48 -13.22 1.82
N GLY A 653 4.75 -12.86 1.93
CA GLY A 653 5.68 -12.68 0.84
C GLY A 653 6.11 -13.98 0.14
N PRO A 654 6.92 -13.85 -0.93
CA PRO A 654 7.45 -14.99 -1.65
C PRO A 654 8.35 -15.96 -0.85
N GLY A 655 8.89 -15.54 0.29
CA GLY A 655 9.76 -16.33 1.17
C GLY A 655 11.23 -16.26 0.77
N ILE A 656 12.05 -15.69 1.66
CA ILE A 656 13.48 -15.42 1.39
C ILE A 656 14.43 -16.14 2.36
N GLU A 657 13.92 -17.01 3.22
CA GLU A 657 14.66 -17.61 4.33
C GLU A 657 15.79 -18.55 3.87
N GLU A 658 15.74 -19.02 2.62
CA GLU A 658 16.80 -19.83 2.00
C GLU A 658 17.88 -19.00 1.27
N TYR A 659 17.65 -17.70 1.08
CA TYR A 659 18.59 -16.79 0.42
C TYR A 659 19.46 -16.12 1.47
N GLY A 660 20.77 -16.15 1.27
CA GLY A 660 21.75 -15.68 2.24
C GLY A 660 21.89 -14.16 2.30
N VAL A 661 20.79 -13.41 2.21
CA VAL A 661 20.81 -11.95 2.08
C VAL A 661 21.32 -11.25 3.35
N PHE A 662 20.88 -11.68 4.53
CA PHE A 662 21.28 -11.05 5.80
C PHE A 662 22.79 -11.16 6.08
N PRO A 663 23.42 -12.35 6.02
CA PRO A 663 24.87 -12.45 6.11
C PRO A 663 25.58 -11.72 4.97
N PHE A 664 25.02 -11.71 3.76
CA PHE A 664 25.63 -11.03 2.62
C PHE A 664 25.71 -9.52 2.85
N LEU A 665 24.60 -8.87 3.21
CA LEU A 665 24.57 -7.42 3.46
C LEU A 665 25.49 -7.05 4.61
N THR A 666 25.50 -7.85 5.68
CA THR A 666 26.34 -7.60 6.86
C THR A 666 27.82 -7.77 6.53
N ASN A 667 28.20 -8.77 5.72
CA ASN A 667 29.56 -8.89 5.19
C ASN A 667 29.93 -7.73 4.25
N VAL A 668 28.99 -7.21 3.45
CA VAL A 668 29.23 -6.03 2.59
C VAL A 668 29.51 -4.79 3.42
N ILE A 669 28.75 -4.57 4.50
CA ILE A 669 28.97 -3.49 5.47
C ILE A 669 30.39 -3.57 6.04
N ASP A 670 30.79 -4.72 6.57
CA ASP A 670 32.11 -4.93 7.16
C ASP A 670 33.25 -4.97 6.11
N TYR A 671 32.94 -5.19 4.84
CA TYR A 671 33.93 -5.15 3.77
C TYR A 671 34.31 -3.72 3.37
N VAL A 672 33.33 -2.81 3.37
CA VAL A 672 33.55 -1.42 2.94
C VAL A 672 33.83 -0.48 4.12
N GLY A 673 33.40 -0.82 5.35
CA GLY A 673 33.63 -0.01 6.55
C GLY A 673 34.39 -0.76 7.65
N ASP A 674 34.99 -0.01 8.57
CA ASP A 674 35.75 -0.54 9.72
C ASP A 674 35.12 -0.13 11.08
N ALA A 675 33.98 0.58 11.05
CA ALA A 675 33.32 1.11 12.24
C ALA A 675 32.47 0.05 12.96
N THR A 676 32.21 0.31 14.25
CA THR A 676 31.32 -0.48 15.13
C THR A 676 30.11 0.35 15.52
N GLY A 677 29.13 -0.24 16.21
CA GLY A 677 27.88 0.42 16.59
C GLY A 677 26.69 -0.06 15.75
N PRO A 678 25.55 0.64 15.84
CA PRO A 678 24.31 0.29 15.14
C PRO A 678 24.44 0.41 13.62
N VAL A 679 23.61 -0.35 12.91
CA VAL A 679 23.25 -0.09 11.51
C VAL A 679 22.11 0.93 11.51
N ILE A 680 22.30 2.04 10.82
CA ILE A 680 21.28 3.10 10.72
C ILE A 680 20.56 2.99 9.37
N VAL A 681 19.23 3.09 9.36
CA VAL A 681 18.41 3.14 8.14
C VAL A 681 17.77 4.53 8.03
N ASP A 682 17.93 5.21 6.89
CA ASP A 682 17.26 6.48 6.64
C ASP A 682 15.76 6.25 6.34
N GLY A 683 14.91 6.54 7.32
CA GLY A 683 13.44 6.57 7.18
C GLY A 683 12.92 7.90 6.62
N GLY A 684 13.78 8.93 6.57
CA GLY A 684 13.49 10.25 6.04
C GLY A 684 13.40 10.30 4.51
N HIS A 685 13.30 11.53 3.99
CA HIS A 685 13.38 11.80 2.53
C HIS A 685 12.32 11.08 1.67
N GLY A 686 11.19 10.72 2.29
CA GLY A 686 10.06 10.04 1.66
C GLY A 686 10.37 8.58 1.27
N GLN A 687 11.23 7.91 2.04
CA GLN A 687 11.52 6.48 1.88
C GLN A 687 10.49 5.59 2.57
N PHE A 688 10.01 5.96 3.77
CA PHE A 688 8.98 5.17 4.48
C PHE A 688 7.72 4.89 3.65
N ALA A 689 7.24 5.87 2.87
CA ALA A 689 6.02 5.73 2.09
C ALA A 689 6.23 5.17 0.66
N ALA A 690 7.42 4.64 0.35
CA ALA A 690 7.76 4.19 -0.99
C ALA A 690 8.03 2.68 -1.01
N ASP A 691 7.18 1.93 -1.71
CA ASP A 691 7.25 0.46 -1.86
C ASP A 691 8.57 -0.08 -2.45
N PHE A 692 9.44 0.82 -2.93
CA PHE A 692 10.73 0.51 -3.54
C PHE A 692 11.94 0.94 -2.69
N ALA A 693 11.69 1.47 -1.50
CA ALA A 693 12.67 1.85 -0.50
C ALA A 693 12.71 0.80 0.63
N VAL A 694 13.61 0.98 1.58
CA VAL A 694 13.55 0.26 2.87
C VAL A 694 13.43 1.27 3.98
N SER A 695 12.66 0.93 5.01
CA SER A 695 12.59 1.65 6.28
C SER A 695 13.08 0.75 7.41
N ALA A 696 13.40 1.30 8.59
CA ALA A 696 13.73 0.45 9.74
C ALA A 696 12.53 -0.42 10.16
N GLU A 697 11.31 0.15 10.10
CA GLU A 697 10.03 -0.55 10.35
C GLU A 697 9.90 -1.80 9.46
N ASP A 698 10.18 -1.67 8.16
CA ASP A 698 10.02 -2.77 7.19
C ASP A 698 11.25 -3.70 7.13
N THR A 699 12.12 -3.69 8.15
CA THR A 699 13.35 -4.52 8.20
C THR A 699 13.47 -5.31 9.50
N ALA A 700 12.36 -5.55 10.19
CA ALA A 700 12.31 -6.20 11.50
C ALA A 700 13.08 -7.55 11.53
N PHE A 701 12.95 -8.38 10.49
CA PHE A 701 13.68 -9.65 10.39
C PHE A 701 15.20 -9.48 10.29
N TYR A 702 15.68 -8.42 9.63
CA TYR A 702 17.10 -8.11 9.53
C TYR A 702 17.65 -7.54 10.84
N MET A 703 16.90 -6.66 11.52
CA MET A 703 17.21 -6.21 12.88
C MET A 703 17.38 -7.42 13.82
N ARG A 704 16.40 -8.31 13.82
CA ARG A 704 16.41 -9.57 14.58
C ARG A 704 17.64 -10.42 14.23
N TYR A 705 18.07 -10.49 12.97
CA TYR A 705 19.33 -11.14 12.59
C TYR A 705 20.56 -10.48 13.22
N LEU A 706 20.64 -9.15 13.17
CA LEU A 706 21.75 -8.34 13.70
C LEU A 706 21.92 -8.47 15.21
N GLU A 707 20.82 -8.54 15.97
CA GLU A 707 20.86 -8.80 17.41
C GLU A 707 21.57 -10.12 17.77
N GLY A 708 21.45 -11.13 16.89
CA GLY A 708 22.10 -12.41 17.05
C GLY A 708 23.61 -12.39 16.74
N GLN A 709 24.14 -11.27 16.24
CA GLN A 709 25.54 -11.12 15.85
C GLN A 709 26.35 -10.39 16.92
N ALA A 710 27.41 -11.00 17.44
CA ALA A 710 28.25 -10.43 18.50
C ALA A 710 29.71 -10.18 18.04
N PRO A 711 29.96 -9.15 17.21
CA PRO A 711 31.27 -8.85 16.66
C PRO A 711 32.22 -8.24 17.71
N GLY A 712 33.48 -8.72 17.76
CA GLY A 712 34.54 -8.10 18.55
C GLY A 712 34.22 -7.99 20.06
N ASP A 713 34.05 -6.75 20.54
CA ASP A 713 33.71 -6.40 21.92
C ASP A 713 32.22 -6.01 22.10
N GLU A 714 31.41 -6.09 21.04
CA GLU A 714 29.97 -5.81 21.04
C GLU A 714 29.18 -7.07 21.45
N ALA A 715 28.08 -6.89 22.17
CA ALA A 715 27.23 -8.00 22.61
C ALA A 715 26.20 -8.43 21.55
N PHE A 716 25.82 -7.49 20.69
CA PHE A 716 24.89 -7.59 19.58
C PHE A 716 25.15 -6.41 18.61
N ILE A 717 24.53 -6.41 17.43
CA ILE A 717 24.45 -5.24 16.54
C ILE A 717 23.01 -4.73 16.57
N ASP A 718 22.84 -3.44 16.83
CA ASP A 718 21.55 -2.75 16.75
C ASP A 718 21.20 -2.33 15.32
N LEU A 719 19.91 -2.16 15.04
CA LEU A 719 19.39 -1.49 13.85
C LEU A 719 18.45 -0.39 14.30
N GLU A 720 18.68 0.83 13.82
CA GLU A 720 17.92 2.01 14.25
C GLU A 720 17.50 2.83 13.02
N GLY A 721 16.29 3.38 13.02
CA GLY A 721 15.86 4.33 12.00
C GLY A 721 16.19 5.79 12.36
N VAL A 722 16.30 6.62 11.33
CA VAL A 722 16.54 8.07 11.47
C VAL A 722 15.80 8.85 10.40
N VAL A 723 15.26 10.02 10.77
CA VAL A 723 14.54 10.89 9.82
C VAL A 723 15.36 12.12 9.40
N ASP A 724 16.16 12.71 10.30
CA ASP A 724 17.07 13.81 9.98
C ASP A 724 18.52 13.43 10.31
N LEU A 725 19.33 13.23 9.27
CA LEU A 725 20.74 12.82 9.37
C LEU A 725 21.67 13.90 9.95
N THR A 726 21.14 15.04 10.40
CA THR A 726 21.90 16.17 10.95
C THR A 726 21.44 16.65 12.33
N SER A 727 20.29 16.19 12.82
CA SER A 727 19.73 16.66 14.09
C SER A 727 20.23 15.90 15.31
N ASP A 728 20.05 16.56 16.45
CA ASP A 728 20.05 16.02 17.81
C ASP A 728 18.70 16.55 18.34
N PRO A 729 17.70 15.67 18.49
CA PRO A 729 17.78 14.24 18.82
C PRO A 729 17.82 13.26 17.62
N GLY A 730 17.96 11.96 17.91
CA GLY A 730 18.07 10.85 16.96
C GLY A 730 19.39 10.07 17.08
N PRO A 731 19.52 8.90 16.41
CA PRO A 731 20.78 8.16 16.41
C PRO A 731 21.86 8.93 15.65
N ASP A 732 22.99 9.16 16.33
CA ASP A 732 24.14 9.85 15.75
C ASP A 732 24.88 8.95 14.74
N LEU A 733 25.18 9.46 13.54
CA LEU A 733 26.18 8.84 12.66
C LEU A 733 27.61 9.06 13.20
N LEU A 734 27.84 10.21 13.84
CA LEU A 734 29.15 10.64 14.33
C LEU A 734 29.06 11.15 15.77
N ASP A 735 29.97 10.68 16.62
CA ASP A 735 30.19 11.27 17.94
C ASP A 735 30.58 12.76 17.85
N ALA A 736 30.38 13.48 18.95
CA ALA A 736 30.76 14.89 19.06
C ALA A 736 32.26 15.20 18.81
N ASP A 737 33.15 14.20 18.85
CA ASP A 737 34.58 14.35 18.50
C ASP A 737 34.94 13.86 17.09
N GLY A 738 33.95 13.39 16.33
CA GLY A 738 34.04 12.99 14.92
C GLY A 738 34.46 11.54 14.70
N THR A 739 34.40 10.68 15.72
CA THR A 739 34.44 9.22 15.51
C THR A 739 33.09 8.69 15.04
N PRO A 740 33.04 7.60 14.27
CA PRO A 740 31.78 6.94 13.94
C PRO A 740 31.05 6.52 15.22
N ALA A 741 29.78 6.90 15.33
CA ALA A 741 28.87 6.42 16.37
C ALA A 741 28.03 5.22 15.87
N ALA A 742 27.93 5.05 14.55
CA ALA A 742 27.31 3.92 13.87
C ALA A 742 28.34 3.11 13.05
N ARG A 743 28.02 1.84 12.74
CA ARG A 743 28.83 1.04 11.80
C ARG A 743 28.49 1.33 10.35
N ALA A 744 27.21 1.55 10.08
CA ALA A 744 26.70 1.72 8.72
C ALA A 744 25.51 2.67 8.65
N LEU A 745 25.35 3.28 7.48
CA LEU A 745 24.13 3.95 7.03
C LEU A 745 23.62 3.23 5.78
N ILE A 746 22.38 2.73 5.83
CA ILE A 746 21.62 2.24 4.68
C ILE A 746 20.77 3.41 4.18
N LEU A 747 21.02 3.81 2.94
CA LEU A 747 20.29 4.86 2.25
C LEU A 747 19.69 4.28 0.98
N SER A 748 18.38 4.05 0.99
CA SER A 748 17.65 3.54 -0.17
C SER A 748 17.30 4.67 -1.14
N THR A 749 16.54 4.37 -2.19
CA THR A 749 16.22 5.36 -3.24
C THR A 749 15.27 6.41 -2.68
N PRO A 750 15.72 7.65 -2.42
CA PRO A 750 14.87 8.61 -1.74
C PRO A 750 14.01 9.35 -2.75
N THR A 751 12.72 9.52 -2.43
CA THR A 751 11.79 10.29 -3.29
C THR A 751 12.06 11.79 -3.21
N GLN A 752 12.71 12.24 -2.15
CA GLN A 752 13.11 13.62 -1.92
C GLN A 752 14.63 13.75 -1.79
N ALA A 753 15.19 14.87 -2.21
CA ALA A 753 16.64 15.09 -2.11
C ALA A 753 17.08 15.42 -0.68
N LEU A 754 18.16 14.76 -0.22
CA LEU A 754 18.86 15.12 1.01
C LEU A 754 19.36 16.57 0.96
N SER A 755 19.32 17.26 2.09
CA SER A 755 19.89 18.60 2.21
C SER A 755 21.41 18.56 2.07
N SER A 756 22.00 19.70 1.71
CA SER A 756 23.48 19.78 1.61
C SER A 756 24.19 19.53 2.95
N ALA A 757 23.50 19.70 4.08
CA ALA A 757 24.08 19.43 5.40
C ALA A 757 24.13 17.91 5.64
N GLU A 758 23.03 17.20 5.37
CA GLU A 758 22.94 15.74 5.49
C GLU A 758 23.92 15.05 4.54
N VAL A 759 23.98 15.49 3.27
CA VAL A 759 25.00 15.00 2.31
C VAL A 759 26.42 15.18 2.85
N THR A 760 26.70 16.27 3.57
CA THR A 760 28.02 16.48 4.20
C THR A 760 28.22 15.54 5.38
N THR A 761 27.21 15.34 6.23
CA THR A 761 27.28 14.41 7.38
C THR A 761 27.56 12.98 6.91
N VAL A 762 26.84 12.50 5.88
CA VAL A 762 27.06 11.18 5.28
C VAL A 762 28.50 11.03 4.76
N ALA A 763 29.02 12.05 4.09
CA ALA A 763 30.39 12.04 3.59
C ALA A 763 31.45 12.08 4.72
N ASP A 764 31.21 12.86 5.77
CA ASP A 764 32.08 12.93 6.95
C ASP A 764 32.06 11.60 7.73
N PHE A 765 30.90 10.94 7.82
CA PHE A 765 30.72 9.62 8.41
C PHE A 765 31.51 8.53 7.66
N ALA A 766 31.35 8.46 6.34
CA ALA A 766 32.12 7.57 5.50
C ALA A 766 33.64 7.80 5.68
N ALA A 767 34.07 9.06 5.64
CA ALA A 767 35.48 9.42 5.83
C ALA A 767 36.04 9.08 7.23
N ALA A 768 35.18 8.91 8.23
CA ALA A 768 35.54 8.52 9.59
C ALA A 768 35.66 6.99 9.77
N GLY A 769 35.23 6.20 8.79
CA GLY A 769 35.31 4.73 8.79
C GLY A 769 33.96 4.01 8.75
N GLY A 770 32.85 4.76 8.75
CA GLY A 770 31.51 4.19 8.60
C GLY A 770 31.23 3.68 7.19
N ALA A 771 30.45 2.62 7.07
CA ALA A 771 29.99 2.10 5.77
C ALA A 771 28.75 2.88 5.29
N VAL A 772 28.72 3.28 4.01
CA VAL A 772 27.50 3.82 3.38
C VAL A 772 27.01 2.84 2.33
N VAL A 773 25.82 2.26 2.55
CA VAL A 773 25.19 1.32 1.63
C VAL A 773 24.06 2.04 0.90
N LEU A 774 24.21 2.20 -0.41
CA LEU A 774 23.19 2.77 -1.27
C LEU A 774 22.34 1.65 -1.87
N LEU A 775 21.01 1.70 -1.70
CA LEU A 775 20.08 0.76 -2.34
C LEU A 775 19.31 1.44 -3.48
N GLY A 776 19.40 0.88 -4.68
CA GLY A 776 18.77 1.40 -5.90
C GLY A 776 17.68 0.50 -6.44
N SER A 777 16.48 1.02 -6.67
CA SER A 777 15.39 0.27 -7.32
C SER A 777 15.11 0.76 -8.74
N ALA A 778 14.70 -0.17 -9.61
CA ALA A 778 14.22 0.13 -10.95
C ALA A 778 12.75 0.55 -11.00
N ALA A 779 12.01 0.42 -9.89
CA ALA A 779 10.61 0.83 -9.77
C ALA A 779 10.43 2.34 -10.03
N ASP A 780 11.35 3.15 -9.51
CA ASP A 780 11.44 4.59 -9.79
C ASP A 780 12.88 5.02 -10.09
N THR A 781 13.29 4.82 -11.35
CA THR A 781 14.59 5.31 -11.83
C THR A 781 14.74 6.84 -11.82
N GLY A 782 13.63 7.60 -11.70
CA GLY A 782 13.69 9.05 -11.57
C GLY A 782 14.14 9.49 -10.17
N ALA A 783 13.66 8.80 -9.13
CA ALA A 783 14.05 9.03 -7.76
C ALA A 783 15.55 8.72 -7.50
N LEU A 784 16.16 7.81 -8.26
CA LEU A 784 17.60 7.51 -8.18
C LEU A 784 18.51 8.75 -8.36
N ASP A 785 18.06 9.77 -9.09
CA ASP A 785 18.81 11.01 -9.28
C ASP A 785 19.08 11.75 -7.95
N ASN A 786 18.28 11.50 -6.91
CA ASN A 786 18.47 12.08 -5.59
C ASN A 786 19.70 11.52 -4.85
N LEU A 787 20.24 10.36 -5.26
CA LEU A 787 21.48 9.80 -4.74
C LEU A 787 22.74 10.38 -5.41
N ALA A 788 22.61 11.05 -6.56
CA ALA A 788 23.77 11.59 -7.29
C ALA A 788 24.57 12.66 -6.51
N PRO A 789 23.94 13.58 -5.75
CA PRO A 789 24.67 14.49 -4.87
C PRO A 789 25.44 13.77 -3.75
N VAL A 790 24.86 12.71 -3.17
CA VAL A 790 25.48 11.89 -2.12
C VAL A 790 26.73 11.20 -2.65
N ALA A 791 26.60 10.46 -3.75
CA ALA A 791 27.73 9.80 -4.41
C ALA A 791 28.84 10.78 -4.81
N SER A 792 28.46 11.98 -5.29
CA SER A 792 29.43 13.01 -5.66
C SER A 792 30.20 13.60 -4.47
N GLU A 793 29.58 13.75 -3.29
CA GLU A 793 30.26 14.29 -2.10
C GLU A 793 31.11 13.22 -1.41
N LEU A 794 30.63 11.97 -1.36
CA LEU A 794 31.41 10.80 -0.97
C LEU A 794 32.67 10.63 -1.84
N GLY A 795 32.58 11.06 -3.10
CA GLY A 795 33.67 10.92 -4.06
C GLY A 795 33.89 9.46 -4.48
N THR A 796 32.84 8.66 -4.43
CA THR A 796 32.85 7.25 -4.79
C THR A 796 32.79 7.02 -6.30
N ASP A 797 33.38 5.92 -6.74
CA ASP A 797 33.30 5.41 -8.12
C ASP A 797 32.15 4.39 -8.32
N VAL A 798 31.33 4.07 -7.29
CA VAL A 798 30.09 3.29 -7.49
C VAL A 798 28.94 4.14 -7.99
N GLY A 799 27.96 3.51 -8.63
CA GLY A 799 26.69 4.16 -8.96
C GLY A 799 25.69 3.24 -9.65
N PHE A 800 24.46 3.75 -9.76
CA PHE A 800 23.35 3.09 -10.44
C PHE A 800 23.31 3.46 -11.93
N THR A 801 22.77 2.56 -12.73
CA THR A 801 22.39 2.83 -14.12
C THR A 801 20.87 3.06 -14.21
N ASP A 802 20.33 3.25 -15.42
CA ASP A 802 18.87 3.28 -15.64
C ASP A 802 18.34 1.92 -16.15
N THR A 803 19.13 0.85 -16.01
CA THR A 803 18.82 -0.45 -16.59
C THR A 803 18.18 -1.37 -15.55
N ALA A 804 16.86 -1.53 -15.64
CA ALA A 804 16.15 -2.57 -14.91
C ALA A 804 16.70 -3.96 -15.29
N VAL A 805 16.98 -4.79 -14.29
CA VAL A 805 17.45 -6.16 -14.45
C VAL A 805 16.28 -7.10 -14.19
N THR A 806 15.91 -7.91 -15.18
CA THR A 806 14.84 -8.90 -15.06
C THR A 806 15.32 -10.25 -15.57
N ASP A 807 14.87 -11.34 -14.96
CA ASP A 807 15.18 -12.69 -15.44
C ASP A 807 13.93 -13.58 -15.41
N GLY A 808 13.43 -13.97 -16.58
CA GLY A 808 12.27 -14.85 -16.67
C GLY A 808 12.55 -16.33 -16.43
N GLN A 809 13.77 -16.73 -16.08
CA GLN A 809 14.18 -18.13 -15.83
C GLN A 809 14.70 -18.36 -14.41
N ASN A 810 15.49 -17.43 -13.87
CA ASN A 810 16.04 -17.50 -12.52
C ASN A 810 15.43 -16.36 -11.72
N ASN A 811 14.33 -16.66 -11.04
CA ASN A 811 13.57 -15.69 -10.30
C ASN A 811 12.80 -16.32 -9.14
N LEU A 812 12.41 -15.46 -8.21
CA LEU A 812 11.63 -15.82 -7.05
C LEU A 812 10.17 -16.03 -7.48
N ASN A 813 9.60 -17.20 -7.17
CA ASN A 813 8.20 -17.56 -7.40
C ASN A 813 7.61 -17.32 -8.81
N GLY A 814 8.44 -17.25 -9.85
CA GLY A 814 7.99 -17.03 -11.21
C GLY A 814 7.96 -15.55 -11.63
N ASP A 815 8.33 -14.63 -10.74
CA ASP A 815 8.31 -13.21 -11.01
C ASP A 815 9.62 -12.69 -11.60
N ALA A 816 9.60 -12.33 -12.88
CA ALA A 816 10.80 -11.90 -13.59
C ALA A 816 11.40 -10.59 -13.05
N VAL A 817 10.67 -9.79 -12.27
CA VAL A 817 11.20 -8.56 -11.66
C VAL A 817 11.97 -8.82 -10.36
N ILE A 818 11.94 -10.05 -9.83
CA ILE A 818 12.73 -10.47 -8.66
C ILE A 818 13.72 -11.57 -9.07
N PRO A 819 14.77 -11.25 -9.86
CA PRO A 819 15.76 -12.24 -10.29
C PRO A 819 16.52 -12.85 -9.10
N THR A 820 16.83 -14.14 -9.22
CA THR A 820 17.77 -14.84 -8.32
C THR A 820 19.09 -15.09 -9.05
N THR A 821 20.19 -15.20 -8.30
CA THR A 821 21.49 -15.48 -8.89
C THR A 821 22.43 -16.22 -7.96
N THR A 822 23.27 -17.04 -8.60
CA THR A 822 24.43 -17.73 -8.01
C THR A 822 25.75 -17.25 -8.62
N ASN A 823 25.71 -16.19 -9.43
CA ASN A 823 26.83 -15.70 -10.23
C ASN A 823 27.72 -14.77 -9.40
N PHE A 824 28.46 -15.39 -8.48
CA PHE A 824 29.34 -14.75 -7.51
C PHE A 824 30.82 -14.81 -7.96
N ASP A 825 31.57 -13.71 -7.82
CA ASP A 825 33.03 -13.71 -8.00
C ASP A 825 33.76 -14.21 -6.74
N THR A 826 33.52 -15.48 -6.42
CA THR A 826 34.14 -16.18 -5.27
C THR A 826 35.66 -16.33 -5.38
N ASP A 827 36.25 -16.11 -6.56
CA ASP A 827 37.71 -16.14 -6.73
C ASP A 827 38.37 -14.90 -6.09
N ASN A 828 37.63 -13.77 -6.00
CA ASN A 828 38.15 -12.50 -5.49
C ASN A 828 37.46 -12.01 -4.20
N PHE A 829 36.22 -12.47 -3.92
CA PHE A 829 35.39 -11.96 -2.81
C PHE A 829 34.73 -13.10 -2.00
N SER A 830 35.46 -14.18 -1.73
CA SER A 830 34.91 -15.37 -1.07
C SER A 830 34.27 -15.10 0.31
N GLU A 831 34.80 -14.13 1.03
CA GLU A 831 34.41 -13.66 2.35
C GLU A 831 33.02 -13.02 2.38
N LEU A 832 32.54 -12.48 1.24
CA LEU A 832 31.19 -11.93 1.16
C LEU A 832 30.12 -13.03 1.16
N PHE A 833 30.50 -14.28 0.86
CA PHE A 833 29.57 -15.39 0.64
C PHE A 833 29.63 -16.46 1.75
N THR A 834 30.17 -16.10 2.91
CA THR A 834 30.23 -16.96 4.11
C THR A 834 29.26 -16.48 5.19
N PRO A 835 28.97 -17.30 6.23
CA PRO A 835 28.41 -16.80 7.48
C PRO A 835 29.14 -15.54 7.93
N PHE A 836 28.44 -14.60 8.56
CA PHE A 836 29.05 -13.39 9.07
C PHE A 836 30.06 -13.74 10.15
N THR A 837 31.31 -13.39 9.90
CA THR A 837 32.37 -13.53 10.90
C THR A 837 33.11 -12.23 10.97
N PHE A 838 32.98 -11.53 12.09
CA PHE A 838 33.70 -10.27 12.32
C PHE A 838 35.20 -10.52 12.24
N ASP A 839 35.86 -9.87 11.27
CA ASP A 839 37.29 -9.98 11.10
C ASP A 839 38.00 -8.99 12.04
N ASP A 840 38.30 -9.44 13.26
CA ASP A 840 39.16 -8.73 14.22
C ASP A 840 40.63 -8.61 13.72
N SER A 841 40.94 -9.00 12.47
CA SER A 841 42.29 -8.82 11.91
C SER A 841 42.73 -7.36 11.79
N SER A 842 41.82 -6.39 11.96
CA SER A 842 42.14 -4.97 12.13
C SER A 842 42.69 -4.64 13.53
N SER A 843 42.48 -5.47 14.55
CA SER A 843 43.30 -5.48 15.77
C SER A 843 44.54 -6.35 15.50
N GLY A 844 45.60 -5.72 14.95
CA GLY A 844 46.69 -6.40 14.25
C GLY A 844 47.55 -7.48 14.96
N GLY A 845 47.11 -8.16 16.02
CA GLY A 845 47.73 -9.36 16.56
C GLY A 845 46.94 -10.62 16.19
N GLN A 846 47.56 -11.60 15.51
CA GLN A 846 46.92 -12.88 15.15
C GLN A 846 47.68 -14.05 15.78
N LEU A 847 47.02 -14.91 16.55
CA LEU A 847 47.66 -16.07 17.20
C LEU A 847 47.63 -17.31 16.29
N GLU A 848 48.79 -17.89 15.96
CA GLU A 848 48.90 -19.15 15.24
C GLU A 848 49.52 -20.25 16.12
N LEU A 849 49.02 -21.49 16.03
CA LEU A 849 49.66 -22.67 16.63
C LEU A 849 50.75 -23.21 15.69
N VAL A 850 52.00 -23.01 16.06
CA VAL A 850 53.16 -23.30 15.20
C VAL A 850 53.72 -24.71 15.41
N GLU A 851 53.62 -25.25 16.63
CA GLU A 851 54.17 -26.57 16.94
C GLU A 851 53.39 -27.29 18.03
N ILE A 852 53.12 -28.59 17.82
CA ILE A 852 52.57 -29.50 18.84
C ILE A 852 53.59 -30.60 19.11
N ASN A 853 54.09 -30.64 20.35
CA ASN A 853 55.06 -31.62 20.83
C ASN A 853 54.39 -32.56 21.85
N ALA A 854 53.51 -33.45 21.38
CA ALA A 854 52.82 -34.40 22.27
C ALA A 854 53.70 -35.58 22.73
N ASP A 855 54.42 -36.25 21.80
CA ASP A 855 55.24 -37.44 22.09
C ASP A 855 56.74 -37.09 22.24
N VAL A 856 57.17 -36.73 23.45
CA VAL A 856 58.55 -36.36 23.77
C VAL A 856 59.39 -37.53 24.31
N GLU A 857 60.70 -37.56 24.03
CA GLU A 857 61.61 -38.61 24.53
C GLU A 857 61.82 -38.53 26.07
N GLY A 858 60.97 -39.17 26.88
CA GLY A 858 61.10 -39.12 28.33
C GLY A 858 59.85 -39.53 29.11
N GLU A 859 59.70 -39.01 30.33
CA GLU A 859 58.38 -38.89 30.94
C GLU A 859 57.81 -37.55 30.47
N GLU A 860 56.64 -37.50 29.84
CA GLU A 860 56.14 -36.31 29.10
C GLU A 860 55.93 -35.06 29.97
N LEU A 861 55.95 -35.20 31.30
CA LEU A 861 55.89 -34.10 32.27
C LEU A 861 57.27 -33.74 32.89
N GLU A 862 58.36 -34.39 32.46
CA GLU A 862 59.74 -34.13 32.89
C GLU A 862 60.70 -33.97 31.69
N ASN A 863 61.48 -32.89 31.69
CA ASN A 863 62.36 -32.45 30.58
C ASN A 863 63.04 -33.59 29.75
N PRO A 864 62.80 -33.69 28.43
CA PRO A 864 61.91 -32.83 27.63
C PRO A 864 60.42 -33.07 27.93
N GLN A 865 59.65 -31.98 28.02
CA GLN A 865 58.21 -32.02 28.34
C GLN A 865 57.37 -31.83 27.08
N GLU A 866 56.17 -32.40 27.08
CA GLU A 866 55.15 -32.09 26.08
C GLU A 866 54.82 -30.59 26.12
N ASN A 867 54.57 -29.99 24.95
CA ASN A 867 54.28 -28.57 24.83
C ASN A 867 53.56 -28.23 23.53
N VAL A 868 52.94 -27.06 23.53
CA VAL A 868 52.44 -26.38 22.33
C VAL A 868 53.12 -25.01 22.21
N VAL A 869 53.35 -24.57 20.98
CA VAL A 869 54.02 -23.29 20.68
C VAL A 869 53.08 -22.41 19.88
N PHE A 870 52.85 -21.20 20.37
CA PHE A 870 52.04 -20.19 19.68
C PHE A 870 52.93 -19.04 19.20
N GLU A 871 52.58 -18.43 18.07
CA GLU A 871 53.23 -17.24 17.51
C GLU A 871 52.19 -16.15 17.25
N ASN A 872 52.56 -14.89 17.51
CA ASN A 872 51.78 -13.77 16.98
C ASN A 872 52.25 -13.50 15.54
N VAL A 873 51.46 -13.90 14.54
CA VAL A 873 51.76 -13.70 13.11
C VAL A 873 51.22 -12.38 12.56
N GLY A 874 50.50 -11.62 13.38
CA GLY A 874 50.06 -10.25 13.08
C GLY A 874 51.20 -9.22 13.09
N ASP A 875 50.89 -7.97 12.77
CA ASP A 875 51.83 -6.85 12.68
C ASP A 875 51.79 -5.89 13.90
N SER A 876 50.91 -6.16 14.87
CA SER A 876 50.69 -5.45 16.12
C SER A 876 50.77 -6.38 17.35
N ALA A 877 50.87 -5.80 18.56
CA ALA A 877 51.03 -6.58 19.77
C ALA A 877 49.70 -7.21 20.21
N LEU A 878 49.70 -8.52 20.47
CA LEU A 878 48.53 -9.29 20.86
C LEU A 878 48.43 -9.44 22.39
N ASP A 879 47.35 -8.96 23.00
CA ASP A 879 47.05 -9.23 24.41
C ASP A 879 46.34 -10.58 24.55
N LEU A 880 46.94 -11.51 25.28
CA LEU A 880 46.37 -12.84 25.54
C LEU A 880 45.73 -12.92 26.93
N THR A 881 45.50 -11.79 27.59
CA THR A 881 44.73 -11.74 28.85
C THR A 881 43.36 -12.38 28.63
N GLY A 882 42.98 -13.34 29.48
CA GLY A 882 41.70 -14.04 29.37
C GLY A 882 41.69 -15.26 28.44
N TYR A 883 42.65 -15.40 27.53
CA TYR A 883 42.71 -16.54 26.61
C TYR A 883 42.87 -17.86 27.37
N THR A 884 42.25 -18.91 26.85
CA THR A 884 42.34 -20.25 27.42
C THR A 884 42.76 -21.30 26.38
N VAL A 885 43.54 -22.29 26.81
CA VAL A 885 43.99 -23.44 26.00
C VAL A 885 43.43 -24.71 26.64
N SER A 886 42.85 -25.61 25.84
CA SER A 886 42.26 -26.85 26.35
C SER A 886 42.51 -28.08 25.46
N ASP A 887 42.42 -29.26 26.08
CA ASP A 887 42.41 -30.58 25.43
C ASP A 887 40.97 -31.09 25.21
N ASP A 888 40.80 -32.15 24.40
CA ASP A 888 39.49 -32.80 24.17
C ASP A 888 38.89 -33.48 25.42
N THR A 889 39.58 -33.40 26.57
CA THR A 889 39.21 -34.09 27.82
C THR A 889 38.93 -33.15 28.99
N SER A 890 38.67 -31.86 28.74
CA SER A 890 38.26 -30.81 29.70
C SER A 890 39.35 -30.23 30.61
N LYS A 891 40.63 -30.42 30.31
CA LYS A 891 41.70 -29.68 31.01
C LYS A 891 41.88 -28.32 30.35
N GLN A 892 41.92 -27.25 31.15
CA GLN A 892 42.07 -25.88 30.66
C GLN A 892 43.26 -25.17 31.33
N TYR A 893 43.99 -24.38 30.55
CA TYR A 893 45.00 -23.41 30.98
C TYR A 893 44.48 -22.02 30.63
N GLN A 894 44.69 -21.05 31.50
CA GLN A 894 44.41 -19.64 31.20
C GLN A 894 45.74 -18.89 31.16
N PHE A 895 45.93 -18.06 30.13
CA PHE A 895 47.08 -17.18 30.03
C PHE A 895 47.10 -16.19 31.22
N PRO A 896 48.30 -15.77 31.69
CA PRO A 896 48.39 -14.80 32.78
C PRO A 896 47.77 -13.45 32.41
N ASP A 897 47.22 -12.74 33.40
CA ASP A 897 46.79 -11.35 33.23
C ASP A 897 47.97 -10.48 32.73
N GLU A 898 47.67 -9.52 31.85
CA GLU A 898 48.64 -8.61 31.22
C GLU A 898 49.72 -9.34 30.38
N PHE A 899 49.42 -10.52 29.85
CA PHE A 899 50.34 -11.28 28.99
C PHE A 899 50.22 -10.85 27.53
N THR A 900 51.21 -10.09 27.04
CA THR A 900 51.23 -9.60 25.66
C THR A 900 52.31 -10.27 24.82
N LEU A 901 51.98 -10.70 23.60
CA LEU A 901 52.88 -11.29 22.61
C LEU A 901 53.14 -10.30 21.46
N GLN A 902 54.39 -9.90 21.24
CA GLN A 902 54.74 -8.95 20.17
C GLN A 902 54.70 -9.61 18.78
N PRO A 903 54.60 -8.83 17.68
CA PRO A 903 54.68 -9.36 16.31
C PRO A 903 55.91 -10.26 16.08
N GLY A 904 55.67 -11.49 15.64
CA GLY A 904 56.66 -12.53 15.39
C GLY A 904 57.32 -13.15 16.63
N ASP A 905 56.89 -12.78 17.84
CA ASP A 905 57.34 -13.46 19.07
C ASP A 905 56.53 -14.75 19.30
N GLN A 906 57.18 -15.73 19.95
CA GLN A 906 56.59 -17.02 20.28
C GLN A 906 56.50 -17.25 21.79
N VAL A 907 55.45 -17.95 22.22
CA VAL A 907 55.28 -18.46 23.57
C VAL A 907 55.11 -19.97 23.56
N THR A 908 55.86 -20.67 24.41
CA THR A 908 55.73 -22.13 24.59
C THR A 908 54.96 -22.43 25.87
N LEU A 909 53.87 -23.18 25.77
CA LEU A 909 53.12 -23.70 26.91
C LEU A 909 53.51 -25.16 27.17
N PHE A 910 54.27 -25.39 28.24
CA PHE A 910 54.63 -26.73 28.71
C PHE A 910 53.55 -27.28 29.65
N SER A 911 53.24 -28.57 29.52
CA SER A 911 52.20 -29.18 30.34
C SER A 911 52.61 -29.42 31.80
N GLY A 912 53.88 -29.73 32.08
CA GLY A 912 54.33 -30.05 33.44
C GLY A 912 54.63 -28.82 34.31
N ILE A 913 55.51 -29.00 35.30
CA ILE A 913 55.86 -27.97 36.30
C ILE A 913 57.15 -27.25 35.90
N GLY A 914 57.15 -25.91 35.94
CA GLY A 914 58.31 -25.06 35.75
C GLY A 914 58.12 -23.65 36.31
N ASP A 915 59.12 -22.79 36.12
CA ASP A 915 59.07 -21.38 36.51
C ASP A 915 58.77 -20.55 35.24
N ALA A 916 57.61 -19.89 35.19
CA ALA A 916 57.17 -19.12 34.02
C ALA A 916 58.08 -17.92 33.69
N THR A 917 58.22 -17.63 32.40
CA THR A 917 58.91 -16.46 31.83
C THR A 917 58.05 -15.84 30.73
N ASP A 918 58.50 -14.72 30.15
CA ASP A 918 57.80 -14.01 29.08
C ASP A 918 57.60 -14.87 27.80
N THR A 919 58.36 -15.97 27.63
CA THR A 919 58.27 -16.86 26.44
C THR A 919 58.03 -18.33 26.79
N GLU A 920 57.97 -18.69 28.07
CA GLU A 920 57.81 -20.08 28.53
C GLU A 920 56.78 -20.12 29.67
N LEU A 921 55.65 -20.76 29.44
CA LEU A 921 54.54 -20.94 30.38
C LEU A 921 54.41 -22.41 30.80
N TYR A 922 53.79 -22.64 31.96
CA TYR A 922 53.68 -23.98 32.55
C TYR A 922 52.27 -24.22 33.11
N TRP A 923 51.60 -25.27 32.62
CA TRP A 923 50.27 -25.69 33.06
C TRP A 923 50.30 -26.27 34.50
N GLY A 924 51.46 -26.74 34.95
CA GLY A 924 51.66 -27.23 36.32
C GLY A 924 51.13 -28.64 36.57
N GLN A 925 50.92 -29.43 35.51
CA GLN A 925 50.36 -30.77 35.62
C GLN A 925 51.31 -31.75 36.31
N SER A 926 50.77 -32.57 37.22
CA SER A 926 51.54 -33.61 37.91
C SER A 926 50.77 -34.94 37.95
N GLY A 927 50.89 -35.74 36.88
CA GLY A 927 50.29 -37.07 36.87
C GLY A 927 50.12 -37.65 35.47
N THR A 928 49.10 -37.18 34.76
CA THR A 928 48.80 -37.58 33.39
C THR A 928 49.13 -36.45 32.42
N PRO A 929 49.79 -36.74 31.29
CA PRO A 929 49.99 -35.78 30.21
C PRO A 929 48.67 -35.11 29.77
N ILE A 930 48.80 -33.92 29.21
CA ILE A 930 47.69 -33.16 28.61
C ILE A 930 47.42 -33.71 27.23
N TRP A 931 48.46 -33.82 26.39
CA TRP A 931 48.39 -34.09 24.97
C TRP A 931 48.53 -35.59 24.70
N ASN A 932 47.52 -36.22 24.10
CA ASN A 932 47.50 -37.64 23.79
C ASN A 932 48.31 -37.97 22.51
N ASN A 933 49.23 -38.95 22.58
CA ASN A 933 50.13 -39.30 21.47
C ASN A 933 49.49 -40.06 20.30
N GLY A 934 48.20 -40.42 20.40
CA GLY A 934 47.51 -41.21 19.37
C GLY A 934 46.45 -40.44 18.57
N GLU A 935 45.87 -39.41 19.17
CA GLU A 935 44.91 -38.44 18.61
C GLU A 935 44.50 -37.48 19.74
N ASP A 936 44.54 -36.16 19.50
CA ASP A 936 44.02 -35.12 20.41
C ASP A 936 43.75 -33.83 19.64
N THR A 937 43.08 -32.88 20.29
CA THR A 937 42.76 -31.55 19.72
C THR A 937 43.24 -30.45 20.66
N VAL A 938 43.94 -29.45 20.11
CA VAL A 938 44.29 -28.21 20.81
C VAL A 938 43.21 -27.19 20.51
N ASN A 939 42.48 -26.77 21.55
CA ASN A 939 41.44 -25.75 21.46
C ASN A 939 41.89 -24.49 22.19
N VAL A 940 41.93 -23.34 21.51
CA VAL A 940 42.21 -22.03 22.10
C VAL A 940 40.99 -21.15 21.96
N VAL A 941 40.55 -20.59 23.08
CA VAL A 941 39.40 -19.69 23.18
C VAL A 941 39.90 -18.34 23.67
N ASN A 942 39.51 -17.25 23.01
CA ASN A 942 39.89 -15.89 23.41
C ASN A 942 39.16 -15.44 24.71
N ALA A 943 39.38 -14.19 25.14
CA ALA A 943 38.75 -13.66 26.35
C ALA A 943 37.21 -13.59 26.27
N ASN A 944 36.67 -13.48 25.06
CA ASN A 944 35.24 -13.30 24.77
C ASN A 944 34.51 -14.64 24.55
N GLY A 945 35.22 -15.77 24.62
CA GLY A 945 34.62 -17.10 24.46
C GLY A 945 34.64 -17.67 23.05
N ILE A 946 35.26 -16.98 22.09
CA ILE A 946 35.39 -17.39 20.69
C ILE A 946 36.59 -18.34 20.51
N THR A 947 36.37 -19.46 19.83
CA THR A 947 37.45 -20.39 19.47
C THR A 947 38.32 -19.79 18.35
N VAL A 948 39.57 -19.48 18.65
CA VAL A 948 40.54 -18.90 17.70
C VAL A 948 41.51 -19.92 17.10
N ILE A 949 41.68 -21.08 17.74
CA ILE A 949 42.47 -22.21 17.23
C ILE A 949 41.75 -23.50 17.60
N GLU A 950 41.45 -24.35 16.62
CA GLU A 950 41.04 -25.75 16.80
C GLU A 950 41.89 -26.62 15.87
N GLU A 951 42.88 -27.33 16.43
CA GLU A 951 43.81 -28.15 15.63
C GLU A 951 43.90 -29.57 16.20
N SER A 952 43.41 -30.54 15.43
CA SER A 952 43.55 -31.96 15.75
C SER A 952 44.83 -32.55 15.16
N TYR A 953 45.52 -33.40 15.92
CA TYR A 953 46.71 -34.12 15.47
C TYR A 953 46.61 -35.62 15.77
N SER A 954 47.35 -36.45 15.02
CA SER A 954 47.29 -37.93 15.10
C SER A 954 48.64 -38.62 14.98
#